data_AF-A0A1V9Z2H4-F1
#
_entry.id   AF-A0A1V9Z2H4-F1
#
_cell.length_a   1.000
_cell.length_b   1.000
_cell.length_c   1.000
_cell.angle_alpha   90.00
_cell.angle_beta   90.00
_cell.angle_gamma   90.00
#
_symmetry.space_group_name_H-M   'P 1'
#
loop_
_entity.id
_entity.type
_entity.pdbx_description
1 polymer ?
#
loop_
_entity_poly.entity_id
_entity_poly.type
_entity_poly.pdbx_seq_one_letter_code
_entity_poly.pdbx_strand_id
1 'polypeptide(L)'
;MVRILTTSAALFAYAYAADTVAPTPAVSNPAWTMKTITSVQARVQSDPATWDEANQAFGLVLKQNTNTFEERYRAAMDTVNTASPEGALFYVQSEGIHEKLDVNCGRKTNMSYIWFMNVTIVQPTFVIAEMQDDTSVVPEYGHFVAMDNGACTPINSKSDISTFCSNFGGLNYTANLGPYIGGEPRIDHKYANYPNNIWFSFPNSCYTQTFTAKNDACRKAQPGGLCPRGTKPDGVKCTFSYDVLGYIFIDDLVGITNMTSKAGTKYRNRVEFCKDGKVEYNMDTDNSDLTFWNQPHNETANAERTQKMLDLYNAQLASGKGDFAHMKPLPKAADLTAINPPCWKNSPICAKATNGCRRKLMAQICEVCTSPGPDCVVMPANAPDAVPLTLKKQYVPPRPTDANGKPIVDGKGGNGGAASSASAIALSSLALTSVALAVAMAVATQAQTNDWSMTTVRSVQARVQSVAPLWDETNNVWVSAPYSTSITTFAEEYRATLDTVNTASVEGALMYVQSEGIDQSVVPGCLRKNNMSYIWFFDLHIVQPTFAVAQYGMNTAIYPEYCPFVAMDNGMCTPTSGTKLPTTCLQLFGGSGQPNIGPCVGGEDRVNNPKAPYADNVWFSYPGSCMTQSFTAKNDACRAMQKGGECPFGTMPDGIKCTYSYSILGYISIDDLVGITKLVNPQTDAYYTGRNQFCQAGGIEFNSATGEHLPFWNDPKNVTANAARSQAMIDFYATVVADPVKGAKMKPFPSVASLSSANPPCYLNSPLCSSAQFGCRRRLLAQVCSVCTAPADDCVVRPAGVPPFPTLQKAVGASDSSGGIGSTGSATTATVALAPLVVAAAIAWTSCY
;
A
#
# COMPACT_ATOMS: atom_id res chain seq x y z
N MET A 1 -36.65 19.65 -8.98
CA MET A 1 -35.67 20.67 -8.52
C MET A 1 -34.58 19.97 -7.73
N VAL A 2 -33.36 19.86 -8.28
CA VAL A 2 -32.19 19.36 -7.54
C VAL A 2 -31.15 20.48 -7.58
N ARG A 3 -30.67 20.92 -6.42
CA ARG A 3 -29.67 21.99 -6.35
C ARG A 3 -28.31 21.46 -6.80
N ILE A 4 -27.65 22.23 -7.67
CA ILE A 4 -26.25 22.04 -8.02
C ILE A 4 -25.43 22.21 -6.75
N LEU A 5 -24.64 21.19 -6.41
CA LEU A 5 -23.61 21.23 -5.38
C LEU A 5 -22.30 20.81 -6.04
N THR A 6 -21.35 21.74 -6.06
CA THR A 6 -20.00 21.58 -6.63
C THR A 6 -19.26 20.44 -5.93
N THR A 7 -18.85 19.41 -6.69
CA THR A 7 -18.11 18.27 -6.16
C THR A 7 -16.63 18.56 -6.00
N SER A 8 -16.28 19.24 -4.90
CA SER A 8 -14.91 19.28 -4.39
C SER A 8 -14.55 17.90 -3.83
N ALA A 9 -13.59 17.20 -4.45
CA ALA A 9 -13.14 15.89 -3.98
C ALA A 9 -12.24 16.02 -2.74
N ALA A 10 -12.85 16.21 -1.57
CA ALA A 10 -12.15 16.32 -0.30
C ALA A 10 -11.63 14.94 0.17
N LEU A 11 -10.31 14.76 0.18
CA LEU A 11 -9.63 13.58 0.72
C LEU A 11 -9.67 13.61 2.27
N PHE A 12 -10.74 13.08 2.84
CA PHE A 12 -10.84 12.84 4.28
C PHE A 12 -10.27 11.46 4.64
N ALA A 13 -9.08 11.44 5.25
CA ALA A 13 -8.54 10.25 5.89
C ALA A 13 -9.04 10.16 7.34
N TYR A 14 -9.97 9.25 7.62
CA TYR A 14 -10.36 8.89 8.98
C TYR A 14 -9.90 7.48 9.32
N ALA A 15 -9.00 7.37 10.28
CA ALA A 15 -8.79 6.13 10.99
C ALA A 15 -9.94 5.94 11.99
N TYR A 16 -10.84 5.00 11.71
CA TYR A 16 -11.58 4.35 12.80
C TYR A 16 -10.56 3.66 13.70
N ALA A 17 -10.70 3.85 15.02
CA ALA A 17 -10.05 2.96 15.97
C ALA A 17 -10.51 1.52 15.68
N ALA A 18 -9.71 0.53 16.08
CA ALA A 18 -10.15 -0.86 16.01
C ALA A 18 -11.22 -1.10 17.08
N ASP A 19 -12.45 -0.69 16.79
CA ASP A 19 -13.60 -0.79 17.70
C ASP A 19 -13.76 -2.24 18.13
N THR A 20 -13.57 -2.50 19.42
CA THR A 20 -13.68 -3.84 19.98
C THR A 20 -15.14 -4.31 19.89
N VAL A 21 -15.38 -5.39 19.15
CA VAL A 21 -16.71 -6.01 19.03
C VAL A 21 -17.27 -6.27 20.42
N ALA A 22 -18.44 -5.68 20.71
CA ALA A 22 -19.09 -5.86 22.01
C ALA A 22 -19.53 -7.33 22.17
N PRO A 23 -19.31 -7.96 23.34
CA PRO A 23 -19.65 -9.36 23.54
C PRO A 23 -21.17 -9.58 23.48
N THR A 24 -21.64 -10.27 22.44
CA THR A 24 -23.05 -10.64 22.27
C THR A 24 -23.36 -12.00 22.92
N PRO A 25 -24.42 -12.11 23.75
CA PRO A 25 -24.92 -13.40 24.23
C PRO A 25 -25.33 -14.34 23.09
N ALA A 26 -25.27 -15.66 23.34
CA ALA A 26 -25.69 -16.66 22.36
C ALA A 26 -27.22 -16.68 22.17
N VAL A 27 -27.71 -16.13 21.06
CA VAL A 27 -29.13 -16.26 20.65
C VAL A 27 -29.36 -17.57 19.90
N SER A 28 -30.11 -18.49 20.49
CA SER A 28 -30.44 -19.78 19.86
C SER A 28 -31.60 -19.66 18.87
N ASN A 29 -31.28 -19.74 17.58
CA ASN A 29 -32.25 -19.95 16.51
C ASN A 29 -32.63 -21.45 16.40
N PRO A 30 -33.75 -21.79 15.73
CA PRO A 30 -34.04 -23.17 15.32
C PRO A 30 -32.88 -23.76 14.50
N ALA A 31 -32.76 -25.08 14.47
CA ALA A 31 -31.70 -25.78 13.73
C ALA A 31 -31.90 -25.67 12.21
N TRP A 32 -31.50 -24.53 11.65
CA TRP A 32 -31.64 -24.17 10.25
C TRP A 32 -30.44 -23.34 9.79
N THR A 33 -30.03 -23.55 8.53
CA THR A 33 -29.09 -22.69 7.80
C THR A 33 -29.60 -22.52 6.37
N MET A 34 -29.26 -21.39 5.76
CA MET A 34 -29.61 -21.07 4.38
C MET A 34 -29.07 -22.16 3.43
N LYS A 35 -29.91 -22.58 2.49
CA LYS A 35 -29.50 -23.50 1.42
C LYS A 35 -28.68 -22.73 0.40
N THR A 36 -27.52 -23.30 0.03
CA THR A 36 -26.57 -22.68 -0.89
C THR A 36 -27.20 -22.25 -2.21
N ILE A 37 -26.82 -21.05 -2.68
CA ILE A 37 -27.21 -20.51 -3.99
C ILE A 37 -25.98 -20.35 -4.85
N THR A 38 -26.12 -20.68 -6.13
CA THR A 38 -25.16 -20.39 -7.21
C THR A 38 -25.71 -19.22 -8.03
N SER A 39 -24.96 -18.12 -8.11
CA SER A 39 -25.36 -16.84 -8.71
C SER A 39 -24.27 -16.37 -9.68
N VAL A 40 -24.61 -16.14 -10.95
CA VAL A 40 -23.68 -15.48 -11.89
C VAL A 40 -23.84 -13.98 -11.76
N GLN A 41 -22.72 -13.32 -11.51
CA GLN A 41 -22.65 -11.88 -11.33
C GLN A 41 -21.55 -11.30 -12.21
N ALA A 42 -21.59 -10.00 -12.44
CA ALA A 42 -20.63 -9.30 -13.26
C ALA A 42 -19.98 -8.14 -12.51
N ARG A 43 -18.72 -7.84 -12.88
CA ARG A 43 -17.93 -6.77 -12.26
C ARG A 43 -17.15 -6.02 -13.32
N VAL A 44 -17.35 -4.70 -13.39
CA VAL A 44 -16.63 -3.83 -14.32
C VAL A 44 -15.27 -3.49 -13.72
N GLN A 45 -14.18 -3.73 -14.45
CA GLN A 45 -12.78 -3.54 -14.00
C GLN A 45 -11.95 -2.75 -15.01
N SER A 46 -10.82 -2.23 -14.55
CA SER A 46 -9.82 -1.54 -15.37
C SER A 46 -8.94 -2.47 -16.20
N ASP A 47 -8.81 -3.73 -15.76
CA ASP A 47 -7.84 -4.69 -16.26
C ASP A 47 -8.55 -6.03 -16.60
N PRO A 48 -7.99 -6.86 -17.50
CA PRO A 48 -8.50 -8.20 -17.75
C PRO A 48 -8.28 -9.10 -16.53
N ALA A 49 -8.97 -10.24 -16.44
CA ALA A 49 -8.62 -11.25 -15.46
C ALA A 49 -7.44 -12.08 -16.00
N THR A 50 -6.38 -12.27 -15.21
CA THR A 50 -5.20 -13.04 -15.65
C THR A 50 -5.34 -14.51 -15.31
N TRP A 51 -5.08 -15.39 -16.27
CA TRP A 51 -5.03 -16.83 -16.01
C TRP A 51 -3.80 -17.19 -15.15
N ASP A 52 -4.00 -18.07 -14.15
CA ASP A 52 -2.92 -18.64 -13.35
C ASP A 52 -2.86 -20.15 -13.59
N GLU A 53 -1.81 -20.59 -14.31
CA GLU A 53 -1.65 -22.00 -14.70
C GLU A 53 -1.44 -22.95 -13.51
N ALA A 54 -0.79 -22.49 -12.44
CA ALA A 54 -0.58 -23.33 -11.26
C ALA A 54 -1.90 -23.61 -10.52
N ASN A 55 -2.83 -22.66 -10.55
CA ASN A 55 -4.11 -22.74 -9.86
C ASN A 55 -5.27 -23.18 -10.78
N GLN A 56 -5.08 -23.18 -12.10
CA GLN A 56 -6.12 -23.41 -13.11
C GLN A 56 -7.36 -22.52 -12.89
N ALA A 57 -7.12 -21.23 -12.64
CA ALA A 57 -8.15 -20.24 -12.35
C ALA A 57 -7.72 -18.83 -12.74
N PHE A 58 -8.70 -17.98 -13.07
CA PHE A 58 -8.49 -16.56 -13.29
C PHE A 58 -8.34 -15.80 -11.95
N GLY A 59 -7.32 -14.95 -11.87
CA GLY A 59 -7.01 -14.07 -10.75
C GLY A 59 -6.99 -12.59 -11.13
N LEU A 60 -6.80 -11.72 -10.13
CA LEU A 60 -6.76 -10.28 -10.31
C LEU A 60 -5.38 -9.78 -10.77
N VAL A 61 -5.35 -8.87 -11.75
CA VAL A 61 -4.16 -8.08 -12.13
C VAL A 61 -3.68 -7.25 -10.94
N LEU A 62 -2.36 -7.26 -10.74
CA LEU A 62 -1.67 -6.90 -9.51
C LEU A 62 -2.16 -5.60 -8.84
N LYS A 63 -2.61 -5.73 -7.59
CA LYS A 63 -2.68 -4.63 -6.61
C LYS A 63 -1.63 -4.85 -5.51
N GLN A 64 -1.41 -3.86 -4.65
CA GLN A 64 -0.53 -4.01 -3.48
C GLN A 64 -0.95 -5.25 -2.66
N ASN A 65 0.03 -6.06 -2.24
CA ASN A 65 -0.17 -7.31 -1.49
C ASN A 65 -1.03 -8.35 -2.26
N THR A 66 -0.68 -8.63 -3.52
CA THR A 66 -1.25 -9.70 -4.36
C THR A 66 -0.17 -10.63 -4.94
N ASN A 67 0.81 -10.96 -4.10
CA ASN A 67 2.01 -11.70 -4.48
C ASN A 67 1.71 -13.20 -4.66
N THR A 68 0.82 -13.77 -3.84
CA THR A 68 0.33 -15.16 -4.00
C THR A 68 -1.03 -15.22 -4.68
N PHE A 69 -1.43 -16.41 -5.13
CA PHE A 69 -2.76 -16.60 -5.74
C PHE A 69 -3.89 -16.38 -4.72
N GLU A 70 -3.73 -16.80 -3.46
CA GLU A 70 -4.70 -16.57 -2.39
C GLU A 70 -4.92 -15.08 -2.13
N GLU A 71 -3.87 -14.27 -2.30
CA GLU A 71 -3.97 -12.82 -2.18
C GLU A 71 -4.68 -12.17 -3.37
N ARG A 72 -4.40 -12.62 -4.61
CA ARG A 72 -5.14 -12.21 -5.81
C ARG A 72 -6.62 -12.60 -5.73
N TYR A 73 -6.89 -13.81 -5.20
CA TYR A 73 -8.22 -14.32 -4.92
C TYR A 73 -8.96 -13.46 -3.89
N ARG A 74 -8.30 -13.13 -2.79
CA ARG A 74 -8.86 -12.19 -1.81
C ARG A 74 -9.18 -10.84 -2.45
N ALA A 75 -8.24 -10.26 -3.20
CA ALA A 75 -8.32 -8.91 -3.76
C ALA A 75 -9.45 -8.70 -4.78
N ALA A 76 -9.85 -9.73 -5.53
CA ALA A 76 -10.96 -9.62 -6.49
C ALA A 76 -12.31 -9.34 -5.82
N MET A 77 -12.49 -9.78 -4.57
CA MET A 77 -13.71 -9.62 -3.77
C MET A 77 -13.41 -9.03 -2.37
N ASP A 78 -12.43 -8.13 -2.25
CA ASP A 78 -12.03 -7.53 -0.97
C ASP A 78 -12.87 -6.28 -0.61
N THR A 79 -14.13 -6.49 -0.22
CA THR A 79 -15.10 -5.40 0.08
C THR A 79 -15.43 -4.59 -1.17
N VAL A 80 -16.28 -5.16 -2.02
CA VAL A 80 -16.56 -4.64 -3.36
C VAL A 80 -18.05 -4.72 -3.68
N ASN A 81 -18.49 -3.90 -4.65
CA ASN A 81 -19.74 -4.12 -5.34
C ASN A 81 -19.56 -4.97 -6.61
N THR A 82 -20.62 -5.69 -6.96
CA THR A 82 -20.88 -6.38 -8.23
C THR A 82 -22.32 -6.07 -8.66
N ALA A 83 -22.70 -6.47 -9.87
CA ALA A 83 -24.07 -6.38 -10.33
C ALA A 83 -24.53 -7.71 -10.96
N SER A 84 -25.81 -7.81 -11.30
CA SER A 84 -26.27 -8.80 -12.28
C SER A 84 -25.54 -8.58 -13.62
N PRO A 85 -25.39 -9.59 -14.49
CA PRO A 85 -24.83 -9.42 -15.83
C PRO A 85 -25.50 -8.27 -16.61
N GLU A 86 -26.82 -8.16 -16.51
CA GLU A 86 -27.63 -7.05 -17.01
C GLU A 86 -27.20 -5.70 -16.41
N GLY A 87 -26.92 -5.68 -15.11
CA GLY A 87 -26.55 -4.50 -14.33
C GLY A 87 -25.12 -3.98 -14.53
N ALA A 88 -24.20 -4.79 -15.05
CA ALA A 88 -22.84 -4.32 -15.36
C ALA A 88 -22.85 -3.24 -16.45
N LEU A 89 -23.70 -3.39 -17.48
CA LEU A 89 -23.86 -2.36 -18.51
C LEU A 89 -24.56 -1.12 -18.00
N PHE A 90 -25.52 -1.26 -17.08
CA PHE A 90 -26.10 -0.11 -16.39
C PHE A 90 -25.00 0.74 -15.73
N TYR A 91 -24.03 0.13 -15.03
CA TYR A 91 -22.94 0.88 -14.39
C TYR A 91 -22.02 1.57 -15.42
N VAL A 92 -21.61 0.84 -16.48
CA VAL A 92 -20.83 1.43 -17.59
C VAL A 92 -21.57 2.63 -18.19
N GLN A 93 -22.86 2.48 -18.48
CA GLN A 93 -23.65 3.51 -19.14
C GLN A 93 -23.97 4.70 -18.24
N SER A 94 -24.46 4.46 -17.03
CA SER A 94 -24.96 5.51 -16.13
C SER A 94 -23.87 6.28 -15.38
N GLU A 95 -22.69 5.69 -15.22
CA GLU A 95 -21.58 6.27 -14.46
C GLU A 95 -20.22 6.23 -15.18
N GLY A 96 -20.00 5.29 -16.11
CA GLY A 96 -18.70 5.02 -16.71
C GLY A 96 -18.29 5.90 -17.90
N ILE A 97 -19.22 6.13 -18.83
CA ILE A 97 -18.91 6.61 -20.21
C ILE A 97 -19.17 8.10 -20.48
N HIS A 98 -19.61 8.88 -19.49
CA HIS A 98 -19.91 10.29 -19.70
C HIS A 98 -18.64 11.11 -19.94
N GLU A 99 -18.54 11.76 -21.09
CA GLU A 99 -17.41 12.63 -21.50
C GLU A 99 -16.88 13.56 -20.39
N LYS A 100 -17.75 14.19 -19.58
CA LYS A 100 -17.33 15.08 -18.48
C LYS A 100 -16.65 14.38 -17.30
N LEU A 101 -16.76 13.05 -17.20
CA LEU A 101 -16.12 12.22 -16.19
C LEU A 101 -14.80 11.59 -16.68
N ASP A 102 -14.43 11.87 -17.94
CA ASP A 102 -13.21 11.36 -18.55
C ASP A 102 -11.97 11.97 -17.90
N VAL A 103 -10.98 11.11 -17.63
CA VAL A 103 -9.64 11.53 -17.21
C VAL A 103 -8.65 10.96 -18.21
N ASN A 104 -7.87 11.83 -18.87
CA ASN A 104 -6.89 11.46 -19.89
C ASN A 104 -7.47 10.58 -21.03
N CYS A 105 -8.71 10.84 -21.46
CA CYS A 105 -9.44 10.05 -22.45
C CYS A 105 -9.78 8.60 -22.03
N GLY A 106 -9.64 8.23 -20.75
CA GLY A 106 -10.19 6.99 -20.20
C GLY A 106 -11.59 7.21 -19.60
N ARG A 107 -12.42 6.15 -19.59
CA ARG A 107 -13.69 6.09 -18.84
C ARG A 107 -13.46 6.36 -17.35
N LYS A 108 -14.50 6.72 -16.59
CA LYS A 108 -14.45 6.83 -15.11
C LYS A 108 -13.74 5.60 -14.53
N THR A 109 -12.77 5.79 -13.63
CA THR A 109 -11.96 4.70 -13.01
C THR A 109 -11.26 3.75 -14.01
N ASN A 110 -11.01 4.18 -15.25
CA ASN A 110 -10.41 3.39 -16.33
C ASN A 110 -11.21 2.11 -16.71
N MET A 111 -12.54 2.11 -16.55
CA MET A 111 -13.40 0.96 -16.91
C MET A 111 -13.11 0.46 -18.34
N SER A 112 -12.63 -0.78 -18.45
CA SER A 112 -12.17 -1.36 -19.72
C SER A 112 -12.67 -2.79 -19.93
N TYR A 113 -12.98 -3.54 -18.87
CA TYR A 113 -13.38 -4.94 -18.95
C TYR A 113 -14.63 -5.22 -18.12
N ILE A 114 -15.44 -6.20 -18.54
CA ILE A 114 -16.52 -6.76 -17.73
C ILE A 114 -16.15 -8.21 -17.44
N TRP A 115 -15.98 -8.55 -16.16
CA TRP A 115 -15.69 -9.89 -15.70
C TRP A 115 -17.00 -10.60 -15.33
N PHE A 116 -17.09 -11.88 -15.64
CA PHE A 116 -18.22 -12.73 -15.24
C PHE A 116 -17.75 -13.71 -14.15
N MET A 117 -18.52 -13.80 -13.08
CA MET A 117 -18.14 -14.50 -11.86
C MET A 117 -19.26 -15.46 -11.46
N ASN A 118 -18.90 -16.70 -11.14
CA ASN A 118 -19.81 -17.64 -10.50
C ASN A 118 -19.62 -17.53 -8.98
N VAL A 119 -20.66 -17.12 -8.27
CA VAL A 119 -20.63 -16.85 -6.83
C VAL A 119 -21.50 -17.87 -6.10
N THR A 120 -20.91 -18.53 -5.10
CA THR A 120 -21.61 -19.44 -4.20
C THR A 120 -21.92 -18.70 -2.89
N ILE A 121 -23.18 -18.72 -2.45
CA ILE A 121 -23.69 -17.88 -1.35
C ILE A 121 -24.40 -18.75 -0.29
N VAL A 122 -24.08 -18.50 1.00
CA VAL A 122 -24.85 -18.90 2.18
C VAL A 122 -24.81 -17.75 3.18
N GLN A 123 -25.93 -17.05 3.37
CA GLN A 123 -26.03 -15.93 4.31
C GLN A 123 -25.97 -16.40 5.77
N PRO A 124 -25.47 -15.55 6.69
CA PRO A 124 -25.69 -15.75 8.12
C PRO A 124 -27.17 -15.79 8.48
N THR A 125 -27.57 -16.72 9.36
CA THR A 125 -28.97 -16.83 9.82
C THR A 125 -29.50 -15.53 10.44
N PHE A 126 -28.65 -14.72 11.06
CA PHE A 126 -29.06 -13.46 11.69
C PHE A 126 -29.46 -12.37 10.70
N VAL A 127 -28.86 -12.26 9.51
CA VAL A 127 -29.37 -11.31 8.51
C VAL A 127 -30.73 -11.75 7.98
N ILE A 128 -30.95 -13.05 7.75
CA ILE A 128 -32.26 -13.57 7.32
C ILE A 128 -33.32 -13.30 8.38
N ALA A 129 -32.99 -13.46 9.67
CA ALA A 129 -33.87 -13.12 10.78
C ALA A 129 -34.18 -11.61 10.88
N GLU A 130 -33.18 -10.76 10.61
CA GLU A 130 -33.36 -9.30 10.66
C GLU A 130 -34.28 -8.80 9.55
N MET A 131 -34.13 -9.36 8.34
CA MET A 131 -34.85 -8.99 7.10
C MET A 131 -36.16 -9.77 6.88
N GLN A 132 -36.56 -10.69 7.77
CA GLN A 132 -37.64 -11.67 7.52
C GLN A 132 -39.05 -11.10 7.23
N ASP A 133 -39.24 -9.80 7.50
CA ASP A 133 -40.47 -9.03 7.29
C ASP A 133 -40.22 -7.74 6.49
N ASP A 134 -38.99 -7.51 5.99
CA ASP A 134 -38.63 -6.29 5.26
C ASP A 134 -38.80 -6.48 3.74
N THR A 135 -39.84 -5.89 3.18
CA THR A 135 -40.14 -5.98 1.74
C THR A 135 -39.35 -4.99 0.88
N SER A 136 -38.47 -4.16 1.46
CA SER A 136 -37.61 -3.22 0.73
C SER A 136 -36.31 -3.85 0.23
N VAL A 137 -35.88 -4.96 0.84
CA VAL A 137 -34.69 -5.71 0.40
C VAL A 137 -35.02 -6.77 -0.64
N VAL A 138 -34.01 -7.14 -1.43
CA VAL A 138 -34.09 -8.32 -2.29
C VAL A 138 -34.22 -9.57 -1.41
N PRO A 139 -35.25 -10.41 -1.57
CA PRO A 139 -35.39 -11.66 -0.82
C PRO A 139 -34.12 -12.51 -0.87
N GLU A 140 -33.74 -13.09 0.29
CA GLU A 140 -32.46 -13.81 0.53
C GLU A 140 -31.21 -12.92 0.72
N TYR A 141 -31.33 -11.58 0.68
CA TYR A 141 -30.23 -10.64 0.88
C TYR A 141 -30.49 -9.67 2.04
N GLY A 142 -29.42 -9.07 2.55
CA GLY A 142 -29.52 -7.89 3.43
C GLY A 142 -29.66 -6.59 2.64
N HIS A 143 -29.77 -5.46 3.33
CA HIS A 143 -29.67 -4.15 2.68
C HIS A 143 -28.32 -4.00 1.97
N PHE A 144 -28.36 -3.45 0.76
CA PHE A 144 -27.16 -3.07 0.01
C PHE A 144 -26.34 -2.03 0.78
N VAL A 145 -25.01 -2.19 0.73
CA VAL A 145 -24.04 -1.23 1.25
C VAL A 145 -23.12 -0.82 0.09
N ALA A 146 -23.10 0.46 -0.27
CA ALA A 146 -22.12 0.95 -1.23
C ALA A 146 -20.69 0.67 -0.73
N MET A 147 -19.80 0.24 -1.62
CA MET A 147 -18.44 -0.20 -1.27
C MET A 147 -17.40 0.37 -2.22
N ASP A 148 -16.83 1.52 -1.84
CA ASP A 148 -15.77 2.20 -2.55
C ASP A 148 -14.39 1.90 -1.96
N ASN A 149 -13.38 1.74 -2.83
CA ASN A 149 -11.97 1.58 -2.44
C ASN A 149 -11.68 0.49 -1.39
N GLY A 150 -12.48 -0.57 -1.32
CA GLY A 150 -12.30 -1.67 -0.37
C GLY A 150 -12.92 -1.42 1.02
N ALA A 151 -13.67 -0.34 1.19
CA ALA A 151 -14.40 -0.05 2.43
C ALA A 151 -15.91 0.05 2.15
N CYS A 152 -16.74 0.01 3.19
CA CYS A 152 -18.07 0.60 3.12
C CYS A 152 -17.95 2.09 2.79
N THR A 153 -18.69 2.56 1.78
CA THR A 153 -18.76 3.98 1.43
C THR A 153 -19.37 4.77 2.59
N PRO A 154 -18.73 5.86 3.07
CA PRO A 154 -19.30 6.67 4.14
C PRO A 154 -20.56 7.41 3.69
N ILE A 155 -21.56 7.51 4.57
CA ILE A 155 -22.87 8.08 4.25
C ILE A 155 -22.91 9.62 4.30
N ASN A 156 -21.84 10.26 4.77
CA ASN A 156 -21.74 11.72 4.86
C ASN A 156 -20.27 12.20 4.90
N SER A 157 -20.08 13.52 4.87
CA SER A 157 -18.77 14.18 4.91
C SER A 157 -18.03 14.11 6.26
N LYS A 158 -18.65 13.59 7.32
CA LYS A 158 -17.97 13.26 8.60
C LYS A 158 -17.38 11.85 8.59
N SER A 159 -17.54 11.16 7.46
CA SER A 159 -17.17 9.78 7.21
C SER A 159 -17.83 8.75 8.13
N ASP A 160 -19.07 9.02 8.56
CA ASP A 160 -19.85 8.03 9.29
C ASP A 160 -20.16 6.83 8.37
N ILE A 161 -19.95 5.60 8.88
CA ILE A 161 -20.40 4.37 8.22
C ILE A 161 -21.89 4.12 8.48
N SER A 162 -22.58 3.46 7.55
CA SER A 162 -23.99 3.10 7.74
C SER A 162 -24.17 2.08 8.89
N THR A 163 -25.36 2.07 9.51
CA THR A 163 -25.75 1.03 10.46
C THR A 163 -25.68 -0.36 9.81
N PHE A 164 -26.03 -0.47 8.53
CA PHE A 164 -25.92 -1.71 7.74
C PHE A 164 -24.46 -2.20 7.64
N CYS A 165 -23.49 -1.30 7.41
CA CYS A 165 -22.08 -1.68 7.46
C CYS A 165 -21.63 -2.09 8.88
N SER A 166 -22.09 -1.36 9.91
CA SER A 166 -21.76 -1.68 11.31
C SER A 166 -22.28 -3.07 11.73
N ASN A 167 -23.44 -3.46 11.20
CA ASN A 167 -24.07 -4.75 11.46
C ASN A 167 -23.26 -5.97 10.95
N PHE A 168 -22.30 -5.79 10.02
CA PHE A 168 -21.47 -6.90 9.52
C PHE A 168 -20.64 -7.59 10.63
N GLY A 169 -20.35 -6.87 11.72
CA GLY A 169 -19.62 -7.40 12.89
C GLY A 169 -20.11 -6.91 14.24
N GLY A 170 -21.21 -6.15 14.31
CA GLY A 170 -21.71 -5.56 15.56
C GLY A 170 -20.86 -4.40 16.07
N LEU A 171 -20.34 -3.58 15.17
CA LEU A 171 -19.59 -2.36 15.51
C LEU A 171 -20.53 -1.33 16.15
N ASN A 172 -20.00 -0.40 16.95
CA ASN A 172 -20.75 0.72 17.53
C ASN A 172 -22.06 0.32 18.26
N TYR A 173 -22.02 -0.81 18.98
CA TYR A 173 -23.16 -1.39 19.72
C TYR A 173 -24.37 -1.75 18.83
N THR A 174 -24.14 -2.08 17.56
CA THR A 174 -25.18 -2.59 16.64
C THR A 174 -25.30 -4.12 16.68
N ALA A 175 -26.29 -4.68 15.99
CA ALA A 175 -26.49 -6.13 15.93
C ALA A 175 -25.36 -6.79 15.13
N ASN A 176 -24.68 -7.80 15.69
CA ASN A 176 -23.73 -8.61 14.91
C ASN A 176 -24.48 -9.64 14.03
N LEU A 177 -24.83 -9.23 12.81
CA LEU A 177 -25.53 -10.06 11.83
C LEU A 177 -24.57 -10.98 11.04
N GLY A 178 -23.26 -10.80 11.18
CA GLY A 178 -22.24 -11.42 10.35
C GLY A 178 -22.07 -10.72 8.98
N PRO A 179 -21.00 -11.04 8.22
CA PRO A 179 -20.62 -10.34 6.99
C PRO A 179 -21.50 -10.75 5.79
N TYR A 180 -22.77 -10.37 5.84
CA TYR A 180 -23.80 -10.71 4.85
C TYR A 180 -23.60 -10.01 3.48
N ILE A 181 -24.13 -10.62 2.43
CA ILE A 181 -24.22 -9.96 1.12
C ILE A 181 -25.49 -9.13 1.06
N GLY A 182 -25.34 -7.84 0.75
CA GLY A 182 -26.47 -6.93 0.52
C GLY A 182 -26.92 -6.94 -0.95
N GLY A 183 -28.20 -6.66 -1.21
CA GLY A 183 -28.78 -6.62 -2.56
C GLY A 183 -29.80 -5.49 -2.73
N GLU A 184 -29.77 -4.79 -3.86
CA GLU A 184 -30.67 -3.66 -4.17
C GLU A 184 -31.05 -3.64 -5.67
N PRO A 185 -32.33 -3.50 -6.03
CA PRO A 185 -32.75 -3.26 -7.41
C PRO A 185 -32.47 -1.79 -7.80
N ARG A 186 -31.84 -1.58 -8.96
CA ARG A 186 -31.51 -0.25 -9.50
C ARG A 186 -32.04 -0.09 -10.92
N ILE A 187 -33.37 -0.14 -11.04
CA ILE A 187 -34.06 -0.27 -12.32
C ILE A 187 -34.13 1.02 -13.13
N ASP A 188 -34.30 2.16 -12.46
CA ASP A 188 -34.43 3.49 -13.08
C ASP A 188 -33.25 4.40 -12.73
N HIS A 189 -32.73 5.12 -13.73
CA HIS A 189 -31.76 6.19 -13.51
C HIS A 189 -31.91 7.30 -14.55
N LYS A 190 -31.51 8.52 -14.19
CA LYS A 190 -31.56 9.72 -15.04
C LYS A 190 -30.80 9.63 -16.38
N TYR A 191 -30.05 8.56 -16.62
CA TYR A 191 -29.27 8.32 -17.84
C TYR A 191 -29.45 6.92 -18.46
N ALA A 192 -30.20 6.01 -17.82
CA ALA A 192 -30.43 4.65 -18.35
C ALA A 192 -31.53 3.92 -17.55
N ASN A 193 -32.31 3.06 -18.21
CA ASN A 193 -33.35 2.23 -17.58
C ASN A 193 -33.05 0.74 -17.81
N TYR A 194 -32.79 -0.01 -16.75
CA TYR A 194 -32.45 -1.44 -16.81
C TYR A 194 -33.33 -2.23 -15.82
N PRO A 195 -34.51 -2.73 -16.23
CA PRO A 195 -35.50 -3.36 -15.33
C PRO A 195 -35.02 -4.64 -14.63
N ASN A 196 -33.88 -5.20 -15.06
CA ASN A 196 -33.25 -6.39 -14.50
C ASN A 196 -31.88 -6.09 -13.83
N ASN A 197 -31.58 -4.81 -13.55
CA ASN A 197 -30.36 -4.42 -12.85
C ASN A 197 -30.50 -4.61 -11.33
N ILE A 198 -29.72 -5.53 -10.77
CA ILE A 198 -29.57 -5.73 -9.32
C ILE A 198 -28.11 -5.49 -8.96
N TRP A 199 -27.87 -4.68 -7.93
CA TRP A 199 -26.54 -4.43 -7.37
C TRP A 199 -26.34 -5.22 -6.08
N PHE A 200 -25.10 -5.65 -5.84
CA PHE A 200 -24.73 -6.43 -4.67
C PHE A 200 -23.53 -5.82 -3.93
N SER A 201 -23.44 -6.10 -2.64
CA SER A 201 -22.36 -5.63 -1.77
C SER A 201 -21.74 -6.77 -0.98
N PHE A 202 -20.43 -7.00 -1.16
CA PHE A 202 -19.70 -8.15 -0.65
C PHE A 202 -18.66 -7.75 0.40
N PRO A 203 -18.99 -7.74 1.70
CA PRO A 203 -18.04 -7.36 2.74
C PRO A 203 -16.95 -8.43 2.88
N ASN A 204 -15.69 -7.99 2.88
CA ASN A 204 -14.54 -8.84 3.19
C ASN A 204 -13.82 -8.29 4.41
N SER A 205 -12.78 -9.00 4.85
CA SER A 205 -12.07 -8.70 6.09
C SER A 205 -11.58 -7.25 6.13
N CYS A 206 -11.74 -6.60 7.28
CA CYS A 206 -11.47 -5.17 7.47
C CYS A 206 -12.30 -4.28 6.52
N TYR A 207 -13.63 -4.45 6.52
CA TYR A 207 -14.56 -3.74 5.62
C TYR A 207 -14.77 -2.26 5.97
N THR A 208 -14.28 -1.77 7.12
CA THR A 208 -14.31 -0.32 7.44
C THR A 208 -13.09 0.46 6.96
N GLN A 209 -12.10 -0.21 6.33
CA GLN A 209 -10.85 0.41 5.90
C GLN A 209 -10.65 0.23 4.39
N THR A 210 -10.08 1.24 3.74
CA THR A 210 -9.75 1.17 2.31
C THR A 210 -8.64 0.14 2.04
N PHE A 211 -8.49 -0.30 0.78
CA PHE A 211 -7.47 -1.27 0.34
C PHE A 211 -6.07 -1.00 0.91
N THR A 212 -5.67 0.27 1.02
CA THR A 212 -4.36 0.70 1.56
C THR A 212 -4.27 0.66 3.08
N ALA A 213 -5.39 0.78 3.79
CA ALA A 213 -5.47 0.77 5.26
C ALA A 213 -5.77 -0.63 5.85
N LYS A 214 -6.24 -1.59 5.02
CA LYS A 214 -6.43 -2.99 5.42
C LYS A 214 -5.11 -3.67 5.80
N ASN A 215 -4.99 -4.08 7.05
CA ASN A 215 -3.86 -4.85 7.59
C ASN A 215 -4.33 -6.10 8.34
N ASP A 216 -3.42 -7.04 8.64
CA ASP A 216 -3.75 -8.32 9.27
C ASP A 216 -4.47 -8.19 10.62
N ALA A 217 -4.12 -7.19 11.43
CA ALA A 217 -4.75 -6.95 12.71
C ALA A 217 -6.23 -6.54 12.53
N CYS A 218 -6.50 -5.62 11.61
CA CYS A 218 -7.86 -5.22 11.26
C CYS A 218 -8.64 -6.35 10.57
N ARG A 219 -8.01 -7.12 9.67
CA ARG A 219 -8.64 -8.28 9.01
C ARG A 219 -9.01 -9.40 10.01
N LYS A 220 -8.23 -9.54 11.09
CA LYS A 220 -8.52 -10.44 12.21
C LYS A 220 -9.61 -9.89 13.13
N ALA A 221 -9.65 -8.58 13.37
CA ALA A 221 -10.65 -7.93 14.22
C ALA A 221 -12.04 -7.84 13.55
N GLN A 222 -12.07 -7.61 12.24
CA GLN A 222 -13.26 -7.57 11.40
C GLN A 222 -13.17 -8.69 10.35
N PRO A 223 -13.55 -9.94 10.68
CA PRO A 223 -13.61 -11.02 9.70
C PRO A 223 -14.62 -10.70 8.58
N GLY A 224 -14.33 -11.20 7.37
CA GLY A 224 -15.14 -10.96 6.17
C GLY A 224 -15.97 -12.16 5.74
N GLY A 225 -16.81 -11.96 4.72
CA GLY A 225 -17.65 -13.01 4.15
C GLY A 225 -16.94 -13.95 3.18
N LEU A 226 -15.78 -13.57 2.63
CA LEU A 226 -15.06 -14.39 1.65
C LEU A 226 -14.42 -15.63 2.31
N CYS A 227 -14.81 -16.81 1.84
CA CYS A 227 -14.20 -18.07 2.19
C CYS A 227 -12.76 -18.19 1.63
N PRO A 228 -11.84 -18.89 2.32
CA PRO A 228 -10.60 -19.35 1.70
C PRO A 228 -10.87 -20.15 0.43
N ARG A 229 -9.97 -20.06 -0.56
CA ARG A 229 -10.10 -20.80 -1.83
C ARG A 229 -10.35 -22.29 -1.59
N GLY A 230 -11.29 -22.87 -2.33
CA GLY A 230 -11.70 -24.28 -2.18
C GLY A 230 -12.60 -24.59 -0.99
N THR A 231 -12.82 -23.63 -0.07
CA THR A 231 -13.79 -23.77 1.03
C THR A 231 -15.18 -23.39 0.54
N LYS A 232 -16.19 -24.20 0.88
CA LYS A 232 -17.61 -23.88 0.63
C LYS A 232 -18.15 -22.98 1.76
N PRO A 233 -18.98 -21.97 1.44
CA PRO A 233 -19.63 -21.15 2.46
C PRO A 233 -20.62 -21.97 3.29
N ASP A 234 -20.71 -21.64 4.58
CA ASP A 234 -21.60 -22.28 5.56
C ASP A 234 -22.47 -21.26 6.32
N GLY A 235 -22.30 -19.96 6.06
CA GLY A 235 -23.00 -18.86 6.73
C GLY A 235 -22.49 -18.55 8.14
N VAL A 236 -21.44 -19.24 8.60
CA VAL A 236 -20.92 -19.13 9.98
C VAL A 236 -19.43 -18.77 9.98
N LYS A 237 -18.60 -19.53 9.25
CA LYS A 237 -17.17 -19.25 9.07
C LYS A 237 -16.94 -18.27 7.93
N CYS A 238 -17.76 -18.38 6.89
CA CYS A 238 -17.74 -17.51 5.72
C CYS A 238 -19.09 -17.60 4.97
N THR A 239 -19.40 -16.53 4.25
CA THR A 239 -20.68 -16.27 3.61
C THR A 239 -20.68 -16.56 2.12
N PHE A 240 -19.52 -16.41 1.45
CA PHE A 240 -19.42 -16.62 0.02
C PHE A 240 -18.06 -17.12 -0.45
N SER A 241 -18.06 -17.85 -1.55
CA SER A 241 -16.88 -18.10 -2.39
C SER A 241 -17.22 -17.81 -3.84
N TYR A 242 -16.21 -17.62 -4.68
CA TYR A 242 -16.42 -17.32 -6.08
C TYR A 242 -15.36 -17.98 -6.97
N ASP A 243 -15.64 -18.00 -8.27
CA ASP A 243 -14.72 -18.30 -9.37
C ASP A 243 -14.95 -17.31 -10.52
N VAL A 244 -13.90 -16.85 -11.21
CA VAL A 244 -14.07 -16.00 -12.41
C VAL A 244 -14.21 -16.92 -13.61
N LEU A 245 -15.33 -16.80 -14.33
CA LEU A 245 -15.63 -17.60 -15.52
C LEU A 245 -14.86 -17.10 -16.75
N GLY A 246 -14.67 -15.78 -16.83
CA GLY A 246 -14.00 -15.10 -17.93
C GLY A 246 -14.29 -13.61 -17.91
N TYR A 247 -13.95 -12.91 -19.00
CA TYR A 247 -14.16 -11.47 -19.15
C TYR A 247 -14.34 -11.11 -20.63
N ILE A 248 -14.83 -9.90 -20.89
CA ILE A 248 -14.82 -9.26 -22.22
C ILE A 248 -14.14 -7.89 -22.14
N PHE A 249 -13.63 -7.41 -23.27
CA PHE A 249 -13.16 -6.03 -23.44
C PHE A 249 -14.32 -5.13 -23.90
N ILE A 250 -14.54 -4.01 -23.23
CA ILE A 250 -15.69 -3.12 -23.50
C ILE A 250 -15.57 -2.48 -24.88
N ASP A 251 -14.35 -2.15 -25.32
CA ASP A 251 -14.13 -1.45 -26.60
C ASP A 251 -14.46 -2.34 -27.81
N ASP A 252 -14.31 -3.67 -27.67
CA ASP A 252 -14.80 -4.66 -28.63
C ASP A 252 -16.34 -4.71 -28.65
N LEU A 253 -16.96 -4.73 -27.46
CA LEU A 253 -18.41 -4.78 -27.30
C LEU A 253 -19.12 -3.58 -27.92
N VAL A 254 -18.64 -2.37 -27.65
CA VAL A 254 -19.24 -1.13 -28.17
C VAL A 254 -18.81 -0.85 -29.62
N GLY A 255 -17.89 -1.63 -30.17
CA GLY A 255 -17.47 -1.59 -31.58
C GLY A 255 -16.34 -0.61 -31.91
N ILE A 256 -15.70 0.02 -30.92
CA ILE A 256 -14.59 0.97 -31.12
C ILE A 256 -13.44 0.32 -31.91
N THR A 257 -13.07 -0.92 -31.57
CA THR A 257 -11.97 -1.64 -32.23
C THR A 257 -12.27 -2.01 -33.70
N ASN A 258 -13.54 -1.95 -34.10
CA ASN A 258 -13.97 -2.11 -35.50
C ASN A 258 -14.00 -0.79 -36.28
N MET A 259 -13.84 0.37 -35.63
CA MET A 259 -13.81 1.68 -36.28
C MET A 259 -12.39 2.08 -36.72
N THR A 260 -12.31 2.94 -37.73
CA THR A 260 -11.04 3.41 -38.31
C THR A 260 -10.71 4.82 -37.81
N SER A 261 -9.45 5.04 -37.44
CA SER A 261 -8.87 6.30 -36.98
C SER A 261 -8.62 7.29 -38.13
N LYS A 262 -8.32 8.55 -37.78
CA LYS A 262 -7.83 9.57 -38.73
C LYS A 262 -6.53 9.16 -39.43
N ALA A 263 -5.74 8.27 -38.81
CA ALA A 263 -4.53 7.70 -39.38
C ALA A 263 -4.78 6.50 -40.33
N GLY A 264 -6.04 6.13 -40.58
CA GLY A 264 -6.42 5.03 -41.49
C GLY A 264 -6.28 3.62 -40.90
N THR A 265 -5.85 3.50 -39.64
CA THR A 265 -5.74 2.24 -38.89
C THR A 265 -6.98 1.96 -38.05
N LYS A 266 -7.22 0.73 -37.59
CA LYS A 266 -8.25 0.47 -36.58
C LYS A 266 -7.84 1.06 -35.22
N TYR A 267 -8.79 1.62 -34.48
CA TYR A 267 -8.53 2.01 -33.08
C TYR A 267 -8.19 0.78 -32.24
N ARG A 268 -7.17 0.88 -31.39
CA ARG A 268 -6.80 -0.20 -30.46
C ARG A 268 -7.65 -0.15 -29.19
N ASN A 269 -8.14 1.03 -28.81
CA ASN A 269 -8.92 1.26 -27.61
C ASN A 269 -9.64 2.64 -27.65
N ARG A 270 -10.47 2.86 -26.63
CA ARG A 270 -11.26 4.06 -26.39
C ARG A 270 -10.43 5.33 -26.14
N VAL A 271 -9.19 5.20 -25.68
CA VAL A 271 -8.29 6.36 -25.50
C VAL A 271 -7.87 6.94 -26.85
N GLU A 272 -7.61 6.10 -27.85
CA GLU A 272 -7.30 6.56 -29.22
C GLU A 272 -8.53 7.17 -29.90
N PHE A 273 -9.70 6.52 -29.76
CA PHE A 273 -10.99 7.04 -30.22
C PHE A 273 -11.25 8.45 -29.67
N CYS A 274 -11.15 8.64 -28.35
CA CYS A 274 -11.30 9.94 -27.70
C CYS A 274 -10.26 10.97 -28.15
N LYS A 275 -8.99 10.58 -28.34
CA LYS A 275 -7.94 11.48 -28.85
C LYS A 275 -8.17 11.93 -30.30
N ASP A 276 -8.86 11.13 -31.11
CA ASP A 276 -9.36 11.54 -32.43
C ASP A 276 -10.60 12.46 -32.35
N GLY A 277 -11.02 12.89 -31.15
CA GLY A 277 -12.15 13.78 -30.94
C GLY A 277 -13.50 13.09 -31.11
N LYS A 278 -13.56 11.78 -30.80
CA LYS A 278 -14.78 10.98 -30.83
C LYS A 278 -15.36 10.78 -29.43
N VAL A 279 -16.67 10.85 -29.32
CA VAL A 279 -17.39 10.84 -28.03
C VAL A 279 -18.12 9.51 -27.84
N GLU A 280 -17.76 8.78 -26.78
CA GLU A 280 -18.45 7.52 -26.45
C GLU A 280 -19.87 7.79 -25.93
N TYR A 281 -20.03 8.74 -25.00
CA TYR A 281 -21.33 9.32 -24.68
C TYR A 281 -21.22 10.70 -24.03
N ASN A 282 -22.06 11.64 -24.45
CA ASN A 282 -22.31 12.89 -23.74
C ASN A 282 -23.77 12.92 -23.26
N MET A 283 -23.95 12.86 -21.94
CA MET A 283 -25.27 12.82 -21.28
C MET A 283 -25.97 14.18 -21.18
N ASP A 284 -25.26 15.29 -21.40
CA ASP A 284 -25.89 16.62 -21.42
C ASP A 284 -26.55 16.91 -22.77
N THR A 285 -25.97 16.36 -23.85
CA THR A 285 -26.44 16.56 -25.24
C THR A 285 -27.11 15.33 -25.85
N ASP A 286 -27.19 14.23 -25.10
CA ASP A 286 -27.65 12.90 -25.53
C ASP A 286 -27.00 12.43 -26.84
N ASN A 287 -25.68 12.66 -26.97
CA ASN A 287 -24.92 12.43 -28.19
C ASN A 287 -23.87 11.31 -28.04
N SER A 288 -23.66 10.53 -29.10
CA SER A 288 -22.66 9.48 -29.17
C SER A 288 -22.18 9.26 -30.60
N ASP A 289 -20.87 9.07 -30.80
CA ASP A 289 -20.30 8.58 -32.06
C ASP A 289 -20.50 7.05 -32.23
N LEU A 290 -21.05 6.36 -31.22
CA LEU A 290 -21.32 4.92 -31.22
C LEU A 290 -22.82 4.63 -31.24
N THR A 291 -23.28 3.93 -32.27
CA THR A 291 -24.69 3.47 -32.35
C THR A 291 -25.05 2.45 -31.25
N PHE A 292 -24.05 1.86 -30.58
CA PHE A 292 -24.26 0.92 -29.47
C PHE A 292 -25.09 1.54 -28.35
N TRP A 293 -24.98 2.84 -28.07
CA TRP A 293 -25.63 3.50 -26.92
C TRP A 293 -26.98 4.21 -27.24
N ASN A 294 -27.44 4.18 -28.50
CA ASN A 294 -28.68 4.83 -28.94
C ASN A 294 -29.94 4.45 -28.13
N GLN A 295 -30.77 5.42 -27.74
CA GLN A 295 -31.98 5.21 -26.91
C GLN A 295 -31.62 4.65 -25.51
N PRO A 296 -30.96 5.45 -24.65
CA PRO A 296 -30.47 5.00 -23.35
C PRO A 296 -31.58 4.61 -22.36
N HIS A 297 -32.76 5.21 -22.50
CA HIS A 297 -33.93 4.94 -21.65
C HIS A 297 -34.87 3.85 -22.20
N ASN A 298 -34.55 3.24 -23.35
CA ASN A 298 -35.36 2.16 -23.91
C ASN A 298 -34.92 0.81 -23.31
N GLU A 299 -35.78 0.22 -22.48
CA GLU A 299 -35.53 -1.06 -21.81
C GLU A 299 -35.24 -2.20 -22.78
N THR A 300 -35.93 -2.25 -23.93
CA THR A 300 -35.69 -3.26 -24.99
C THR A 300 -34.30 -3.07 -25.60
N ALA A 301 -33.89 -1.84 -25.90
CA ALA A 301 -32.54 -1.56 -26.40
C ALA A 301 -31.45 -1.94 -25.37
N ASN A 302 -31.71 -1.73 -24.07
CA ASN A 302 -30.81 -2.12 -22.98
C ASN A 302 -30.76 -3.66 -22.77
N ALA A 303 -31.87 -4.36 -23.00
CA ALA A 303 -31.88 -5.83 -23.07
C ALA A 303 -31.08 -6.35 -24.27
N GLU A 304 -31.22 -5.74 -25.45
CA GLU A 304 -30.42 -6.08 -26.64
C GLU A 304 -28.92 -5.82 -26.45
N ARG A 305 -28.53 -4.74 -25.78
CA ARG A 305 -27.12 -4.49 -25.38
C ARG A 305 -26.59 -5.62 -24.50
N THR A 306 -27.40 -6.07 -23.55
CA THR A 306 -27.04 -7.18 -22.67
C THR A 306 -26.90 -8.47 -23.47
N GLN A 307 -27.80 -8.75 -24.42
CA GLN A 307 -27.66 -9.93 -25.28
C GLN A 307 -26.37 -9.88 -26.11
N LYS A 308 -26.04 -8.74 -26.73
CA LYS A 308 -24.77 -8.55 -27.46
C LYS A 308 -23.53 -8.78 -26.58
N MET A 309 -23.60 -8.41 -25.30
CA MET A 309 -22.54 -8.66 -24.32
C MET A 309 -22.32 -10.16 -24.07
N LEU A 310 -23.40 -10.92 -23.94
CA LEU A 310 -23.36 -12.38 -23.75
C LEU A 310 -22.95 -13.09 -25.04
N ASP A 311 -23.39 -12.61 -26.20
CA ASP A 311 -23.02 -13.15 -27.51
C ASP A 311 -21.52 -12.95 -27.79
N LEU A 312 -20.96 -11.77 -27.45
CA LEU A 312 -19.51 -11.53 -27.54
C LEU A 312 -18.72 -12.49 -26.65
N TYR A 313 -19.15 -12.70 -25.40
CA TYR A 313 -18.52 -13.65 -24.50
C TYR A 313 -18.50 -15.07 -25.09
N ASN A 314 -19.65 -15.52 -25.61
CA ASN A 314 -19.77 -16.83 -26.25
C ASN A 314 -18.90 -16.95 -27.51
N ALA A 315 -18.78 -15.88 -28.31
CA ALA A 315 -17.92 -15.85 -29.48
C ALA A 315 -16.42 -15.86 -29.13
N GLN A 316 -16.01 -15.13 -28.08
CA GLN A 316 -14.63 -15.15 -27.59
C GLN A 316 -14.27 -16.54 -27.04
N LEU A 317 -15.12 -17.14 -26.21
CA LEU A 317 -15.00 -18.51 -25.72
C LEU A 317 -14.86 -19.52 -26.87
N ALA A 318 -15.74 -19.45 -27.88
CA ALA A 318 -15.69 -20.32 -29.06
C ALA A 318 -14.43 -20.13 -29.91
N SER A 319 -13.77 -18.97 -29.84
CA SER A 319 -12.52 -18.70 -30.57
C SER A 319 -11.30 -19.41 -29.98
N GLY A 320 -11.30 -19.67 -28.66
CA GLY A 320 -10.21 -20.38 -27.96
C GLY A 320 -8.83 -19.72 -28.07
N LYS A 321 -8.73 -18.41 -28.29
CA LYS A 321 -7.45 -17.69 -28.49
C LYS A 321 -6.93 -17.06 -27.20
N GLY A 322 -5.67 -17.33 -26.85
CA GLY A 322 -5.02 -16.79 -25.66
C GLY A 322 -5.82 -17.13 -24.39
N ASP A 323 -6.01 -16.15 -23.51
CA ASP A 323 -6.79 -16.31 -22.27
C ASP A 323 -8.22 -16.84 -22.51
N PHE A 324 -8.81 -16.63 -23.69
CA PHE A 324 -10.15 -17.12 -24.02
C PHE A 324 -10.24 -18.67 -24.04
N ALA A 325 -9.11 -19.38 -24.23
CA ALA A 325 -9.05 -20.83 -24.15
C ALA A 325 -9.37 -21.38 -22.75
N HIS A 326 -9.20 -20.56 -21.72
CA HIS A 326 -9.39 -20.94 -20.31
C HIS A 326 -10.74 -20.47 -19.74
N MET A 327 -11.52 -19.74 -20.53
CA MET A 327 -12.85 -19.26 -20.13
C MET A 327 -13.86 -20.41 -20.02
N LYS A 328 -14.87 -20.21 -19.18
CA LYS A 328 -15.94 -21.18 -18.90
C LYS A 328 -17.27 -20.71 -19.49
N PRO A 329 -18.11 -21.61 -20.04
CA PRO A 329 -19.45 -21.23 -20.49
C PRO A 329 -20.26 -20.55 -19.38
N LEU A 330 -21.03 -19.51 -19.72
CA LEU A 330 -22.02 -18.95 -18.80
C LEU A 330 -23.19 -19.95 -18.67
N PRO A 331 -23.57 -20.38 -17.46
CA PRO A 331 -24.71 -21.28 -17.26
C PRO A 331 -26.03 -20.54 -17.56
N LYS A 332 -27.02 -21.25 -18.09
CA LYS A 332 -28.33 -20.64 -18.38
C LYS A 332 -29.09 -20.39 -17.09
N ALA A 333 -29.91 -19.34 -17.05
CA ALA A 333 -30.75 -19.04 -15.90
C ALA A 333 -31.67 -20.21 -15.51
N ALA A 334 -32.20 -20.96 -16.48
CA ALA A 334 -33.01 -22.15 -16.21
C ALA A 334 -32.22 -23.29 -15.53
N ASP A 335 -30.99 -23.54 -15.98
CA ASP A 335 -30.12 -24.57 -15.41
C ASP A 335 -29.74 -24.22 -13.96
N LEU A 336 -29.46 -22.94 -13.70
CA LEU A 336 -29.24 -22.43 -12.35
C LEU A 336 -30.49 -22.54 -11.48
N THR A 337 -31.68 -22.22 -11.99
CA THR A 337 -32.95 -22.35 -11.27
C THR A 337 -33.25 -23.80 -10.90
N ALA A 338 -32.80 -24.78 -11.70
CA ALA A 338 -32.97 -26.20 -11.42
C ALA A 338 -32.03 -26.73 -10.30
N ILE A 339 -30.82 -26.19 -10.17
CA ILE A 339 -29.88 -26.59 -9.10
C ILE A 339 -30.07 -25.79 -7.80
N ASN A 340 -30.60 -24.57 -7.89
CA ASN A 340 -30.81 -23.72 -6.74
C ASN A 340 -32.11 -24.09 -5.98
N PRO A 341 -32.15 -23.90 -4.66
CA PRO A 341 -33.36 -24.13 -3.87
C PRO A 341 -34.49 -23.16 -4.29
N PRO A 342 -35.77 -23.55 -4.23
CA PRO A 342 -36.86 -22.58 -4.38
C PRO A 342 -36.82 -21.55 -3.24
N CYS A 343 -37.19 -20.31 -3.55
CA CYS A 343 -37.00 -19.14 -2.68
C CYS A 343 -37.54 -19.29 -1.25
N TRP A 344 -38.64 -20.02 -1.05
CA TRP A 344 -39.24 -20.26 0.27
C TRP A 344 -38.38 -21.09 1.23
N LYS A 345 -37.33 -21.79 0.75
CA LYS A 345 -36.37 -22.50 1.64
C LYS A 345 -35.40 -21.56 2.37
N ASN A 346 -35.29 -20.32 1.88
CA ASN A 346 -34.28 -19.34 2.29
C ASN A 346 -34.86 -17.98 2.70
N SER A 347 -36.00 -17.57 2.13
CA SER A 347 -36.64 -16.28 2.39
C SER A 347 -38.00 -16.46 3.08
N PRO A 348 -38.16 -15.98 4.33
CA PRO A 348 -39.45 -16.00 5.03
C PRO A 348 -40.54 -15.22 4.30
N ILE A 349 -40.17 -14.13 3.60
CA ILE A 349 -41.09 -13.36 2.75
C ILE A 349 -41.66 -14.26 1.64
N CYS A 350 -40.81 -15.06 0.99
CA CYS A 350 -41.24 -16.01 -0.05
C CYS A 350 -42.01 -17.22 0.49
N ALA A 351 -41.73 -17.63 1.73
CA ALA A 351 -42.51 -18.66 2.42
C ALA A 351 -43.91 -18.18 2.85
N LYS A 352 -44.06 -16.87 3.13
CA LYS A 352 -45.33 -16.20 3.46
C LYS A 352 -46.14 -15.75 2.23
N ALA A 353 -45.51 -15.68 1.04
CA ALA A 353 -46.12 -15.09 -0.16
C ALA A 353 -47.28 -15.92 -0.72
N THR A 354 -48.46 -15.31 -0.86
CA THR A 354 -49.70 -15.97 -1.33
C THR A 354 -49.55 -16.62 -2.71
N ASN A 355 -48.87 -15.96 -3.65
CA ASN A 355 -48.60 -16.50 -4.99
C ASN A 355 -47.20 -17.15 -5.09
N GLY A 356 -46.48 -17.26 -3.98
CA GLY A 356 -45.09 -17.74 -3.95
C GLY A 356 -44.08 -16.74 -4.52
N CYS A 357 -42.90 -17.27 -4.86
CA CYS A 357 -41.79 -16.52 -5.44
C CYS A 357 -41.16 -17.29 -6.61
N ARG A 358 -40.48 -16.56 -7.48
CA ARG A 358 -39.70 -17.10 -8.61
C ARG A 358 -38.24 -16.70 -8.55
N ARG A 359 -37.34 -17.46 -9.20
CA ARG A 359 -35.96 -17.03 -9.46
C ARG A 359 -35.85 -16.40 -10.85
N LYS A 360 -35.19 -15.25 -10.93
CA LYS A 360 -34.92 -14.51 -12.18
C LYS A 360 -33.42 -14.34 -12.43
N LEU A 361 -33.07 -14.18 -13.71
CA LEU A 361 -31.72 -13.88 -14.22
C LEU A 361 -30.70 -14.98 -13.95
N MET A 362 -29.50 -14.84 -14.53
CA MET A 362 -28.35 -15.67 -14.14
C MET A 362 -27.85 -15.32 -12.73
N ALA A 363 -28.19 -14.14 -12.21
CA ALA A 363 -27.99 -13.75 -10.81
C ALA A 363 -28.92 -14.49 -9.82
N GLN A 364 -29.95 -15.19 -10.31
CA GLN A 364 -30.80 -16.11 -9.54
C GLN A 364 -31.60 -15.47 -8.41
N ILE A 365 -32.10 -14.28 -8.67
CA ILE A 365 -32.74 -13.41 -7.68
C ILE A 365 -34.19 -13.81 -7.45
N CYS A 366 -34.55 -13.91 -6.17
CA CYS A 366 -35.91 -14.22 -5.75
C CYS A 366 -36.82 -12.98 -5.85
N GLU A 367 -37.93 -13.13 -6.56
CA GLU A 367 -38.96 -12.11 -6.74
C GLU A 367 -40.30 -12.63 -6.22
N VAL A 368 -40.99 -11.81 -5.41
CA VAL A 368 -42.33 -12.11 -4.90
C VAL A 368 -43.35 -11.95 -6.02
N CYS A 369 -44.15 -12.98 -6.28
CA CYS A 369 -45.12 -12.94 -7.37
C CYS A 369 -46.38 -12.15 -6.97
N THR A 370 -46.73 -11.13 -7.76
CA THR A 370 -47.95 -10.32 -7.59
C THR A 370 -49.22 -11.06 -8.01
N SER A 371 -49.10 -12.07 -8.86
CA SER A 371 -50.16 -12.99 -9.30
C SER A 371 -49.62 -14.42 -9.44
N PRO A 372 -50.47 -15.46 -9.46
CA PRO A 372 -50.01 -16.82 -9.78
C PRO A 372 -49.38 -16.90 -11.18
N GLY A 373 -48.38 -17.77 -11.34
CA GLY A 373 -47.66 -17.99 -12.59
C GLY A 373 -46.94 -19.35 -12.59
N PRO A 374 -46.59 -19.90 -13.76
CA PRO A 374 -45.98 -21.24 -13.86
C PRO A 374 -44.56 -21.31 -13.27
N ASP A 375 -43.89 -20.17 -13.15
CA ASP A 375 -42.57 -19.97 -12.54
C ASP A 375 -42.65 -19.56 -11.05
N CYS A 376 -43.85 -19.25 -10.54
CA CYS A 376 -44.09 -18.79 -9.18
C CYS A 376 -44.32 -19.96 -8.22
N VAL A 377 -43.32 -20.30 -7.42
CA VAL A 377 -43.32 -21.45 -6.53
C VAL A 377 -43.82 -21.07 -5.14
N VAL A 378 -45.03 -21.52 -4.80
CA VAL A 378 -45.60 -21.45 -3.44
C VAL A 378 -44.92 -22.49 -2.53
N MET A 379 -44.76 -22.16 -1.24
CA MET A 379 -44.30 -23.12 -0.25
C MET A 379 -45.35 -24.24 -0.03
N PRO A 380 -44.99 -25.53 -0.16
CA PRO A 380 -45.91 -26.62 0.18
C PRO A 380 -46.32 -26.58 1.67
N ALA A 381 -47.56 -26.95 1.96
CA ALA A 381 -48.02 -27.11 3.34
C ALA A 381 -47.13 -28.11 4.09
N ASN A 382 -46.64 -27.72 5.27
CA ASN A 382 -45.75 -28.52 6.12
C ASN A 382 -44.40 -28.91 5.48
N ALA A 383 -43.84 -28.08 4.59
CA ALA A 383 -42.52 -28.32 4.02
C ALA A 383 -41.41 -28.41 5.11
N PRO A 384 -40.75 -29.57 5.31
CA PRO A 384 -39.88 -29.81 6.47
C PRO A 384 -38.51 -29.13 6.37
N ASP A 385 -38.15 -28.61 5.20
CA ASP A 385 -36.92 -27.89 4.92
C ASP A 385 -37.14 -26.42 4.53
N ALA A 386 -38.32 -25.89 4.81
CA ALA A 386 -38.61 -24.47 4.70
C ALA A 386 -37.75 -23.63 5.67
N VAL A 387 -37.56 -22.36 5.35
CA VAL A 387 -37.06 -21.40 6.34
C VAL A 387 -38.08 -21.28 7.48
N PRO A 388 -37.65 -21.22 8.76
CA PRO A 388 -38.55 -20.89 9.85
C PRO A 388 -39.22 -19.54 9.58
N LEU A 389 -40.57 -19.52 9.60
CA LEU A 389 -41.36 -18.30 9.35
C LEU A 389 -41.08 -17.18 10.37
N THR A 390 -40.57 -17.57 11.54
CA THR A 390 -40.09 -16.70 12.60
C THR A 390 -38.72 -17.18 13.08
N LEU A 391 -37.67 -16.48 12.66
CA LEU A 391 -36.34 -16.56 13.24
C LEU A 391 -36.21 -15.52 14.37
N LYS A 392 -35.32 -15.79 15.31
CA LYS A 392 -34.93 -14.84 16.37
C LYS A 392 -33.86 -13.90 15.83
N LYS A 393 -34.14 -12.60 15.91
CA LYS A 393 -33.20 -11.51 15.63
C LYS A 393 -32.01 -11.54 16.61
N GLN A 394 -30.90 -10.95 16.20
CA GLN A 394 -29.68 -10.89 17.00
C GLN A 394 -29.86 -9.95 18.21
N TYR A 395 -29.12 -10.21 19.29
CA TYR A 395 -29.01 -9.29 20.42
C TYR A 395 -28.31 -7.99 20.04
N VAL A 396 -28.93 -6.85 20.36
CA VAL A 396 -28.32 -5.52 20.25
C VAL A 396 -27.73 -5.13 21.62
N PRO A 397 -26.41 -4.92 21.73
CA PRO A 397 -25.80 -4.47 22.98
C PRO A 397 -26.32 -3.10 23.44
N PRO A 398 -26.61 -2.90 24.74
CA PRO A 398 -26.90 -1.57 25.26
C PRO A 398 -25.66 -0.68 25.15
N ARG A 399 -25.88 0.62 24.85
CA ARG A 399 -24.80 1.60 24.81
C ARG A 399 -24.26 1.89 26.23
N PRO A 400 -22.97 2.20 26.39
CA PRO A 400 -22.41 2.58 27.69
C PRO A 400 -23.08 3.82 28.27
N THR A 401 -23.29 3.80 29.58
CA THR A 401 -23.78 4.94 30.35
C THR A 401 -22.76 5.36 31.40
N ASP A 402 -22.74 6.63 31.76
CA ASP A 402 -21.99 7.13 32.91
C ASP A 402 -22.58 6.61 34.24
N ALA A 403 -21.94 6.95 35.35
CA ALA A 403 -22.39 6.57 36.69
C ALA A 403 -23.79 7.12 37.08
N ASN A 404 -24.36 8.03 36.29
CA ASN A 404 -25.69 8.59 36.47
C ASN A 404 -26.72 8.02 35.47
N GLY A 405 -26.35 6.99 34.70
CA GLY A 405 -27.22 6.37 33.69
C GLY A 405 -27.39 7.18 32.41
N LYS A 406 -26.61 8.24 32.20
CA LYS A 406 -26.67 9.04 30.97
C LYS A 406 -25.80 8.39 29.89
N PRO A 407 -26.27 8.28 28.63
CA PRO A 407 -25.44 7.74 27.54
C PRO A 407 -24.12 8.49 27.42
N ILE A 408 -23.01 7.76 27.41
CA ILE A 408 -21.69 8.34 27.13
C ILE A 408 -21.70 8.74 25.65
N VAL A 409 -21.54 10.04 25.39
CA VAL A 409 -21.40 10.55 24.02
C VAL A 409 -19.96 10.39 23.55
N ASP A 410 -19.77 9.71 22.42
CA ASP A 410 -18.46 9.41 21.86
C ASP A 410 -17.70 10.68 21.47
N GLY A 411 -16.77 11.08 22.34
CA GLY A 411 -15.96 12.28 22.15
C GLY A 411 -14.80 12.07 21.16
N LYS A 412 -15.02 12.35 19.87
CA LYS A 412 -13.92 12.75 18.98
C LYS A 412 -13.30 14.05 19.52
N GLY A 413 -11.98 14.11 19.62
CA GLY A 413 -11.26 15.04 20.51
C GLY A 413 -11.32 16.54 20.17
N GLY A 414 -10.99 17.36 21.17
CA GLY A 414 -10.83 18.82 21.06
C GLY A 414 -9.76 19.35 22.03
N ASN A 415 -8.98 20.33 21.60
CA ASN A 415 -7.80 20.85 22.29
C ASN A 415 -8.12 21.79 23.47
N GLY A 416 -7.28 21.74 24.51
CA GLY A 416 -6.67 22.95 25.09
C GLY A 416 -7.08 23.40 26.48
N GLY A 417 -6.09 23.51 27.38
CA GLY A 417 -5.95 24.69 28.25
C GLY A 417 -6.23 24.55 29.75
N ALA A 418 -5.18 24.82 30.53
CA ALA A 418 -5.20 25.49 31.85
C ALA A 418 -5.96 24.86 33.05
N ALA A 419 -5.18 24.17 33.89
CA ALA A 419 -4.88 24.54 35.29
C ALA A 419 -5.97 24.57 36.41
N SER A 420 -5.50 24.11 37.58
CA SER A 420 -5.90 24.48 38.96
C SER A 420 -7.30 24.13 39.49
N SER A 421 -7.34 23.02 40.24
CA SER A 421 -7.69 22.96 41.67
C SER A 421 -8.71 23.94 42.27
N ALA A 422 -9.84 23.42 42.79
CA ALA A 422 -10.42 23.82 44.08
C ALA A 422 -11.56 22.89 44.58
N SER A 423 -11.52 22.54 45.87
CA SER A 423 -12.63 22.26 46.82
C SER A 423 -13.72 21.22 46.46
N ALA A 424 -13.77 20.04 47.12
CA ALA A 424 -14.30 19.78 48.47
C ALA A 424 -15.85 19.88 48.55
N ILE A 425 -16.62 18.85 48.93
CA ILE A 425 -16.99 18.37 50.29
C ILE A 425 -17.94 17.14 50.06
N ALA A 426 -18.08 16.03 50.83
CA ALA A 426 -17.72 15.63 52.20
C ALA A 426 -17.59 14.07 52.37
N LEU A 427 -17.26 13.63 53.60
CA LEU A 427 -17.76 12.49 54.43
C LEU A 427 -18.13 11.12 53.78
N SER A 428 -17.81 9.95 54.37
CA SER A 428 -17.60 9.63 55.80
C SER A 428 -16.73 8.39 56.08
N SER A 429 -16.10 8.34 57.27
CA SER A 429 -15.67 7.15 58.08
C SER A 429 -14.67 6.15 57.45
N LEU A 430 -13.68 5.58 58.18
CA LEU A 430 -13.36 5.54 59.62
C LEU A 430 -11.83 5.56 59.81
N ALA A 431 -11.37 6.00 60.98
CA ALA A 431 -9.93 6.15 61.26
C ALA A 431 -9.24 4.85 61.69
N LEU A 432 -7.97 4.70 61.30
CA LEU A 432 -6.96 3.96 62.05
C LEU A 432 -5.60 4.63 61.83
N THR A 433 -5.02 5.17 62.89
CA THR A 433 -3.76 5.91 62.88
C THR A 433 -2.56 5.00 63.13
N SER A 434 -1.59 4.98 62.23
CA SER A 434 -0.21 4.62 62.56
C SER A 434 0.75 5.55 61.82
N VAL A 435 1.61 6.23 62.59
CA VAL A 435 2.58 7.20 62.09
C VAL A 435 3.82 6.45 61.61
N ALA A 436 4.18 6.63 60.34
CA ALA A 436 5.48 6.25 59.81
C ALA A 436 6.09 7.43 59.06
N LEU A 437 7.34 7.77 59.41
CA LEU A 437 8.02 9.00 59.01
C LEU A 437 8.41 8.95 57.53
N ALA A 438 8.01 9.96 56.75
CA ALA A 438 8.48 10.10 55.37
C ALA A 438 9.91 10.67 55.35
N VAL A 439 10.88 9.84 54.95
CA VAL A 439 12.21 10.31 54.52
C VAL A 439 12.33 10.04 53.02
N ALA A 440 11.77 10.96 52.23
CA ALA A 440 12.01 10.98 50.79
C ALA A 440 13.43 11.53 50.55
N MET A 441 14.42 10.65 50.36
CA MET A 441 15.69 11.08 49.79
C MET A 441 15.46 11.46 48.32
N ALA A 442 15.43 12.76 48.04
CA ALA A 442 15.46 13.27 46.68
C ALA A 442 16.84 12.99 46.06
N VAL A 443 16.99 11.83 45.41
CA VAL A 443 18.10 11.60 44.49
C VAL A 443 17.83 12.41 43.23
N ALA A 444 18.43 13.59 43.14
CA ALA A 444 18.47 14.36 41.91
C ALA A 444 19.34 13.63 40.89
N THR A 445 18.72 12.81 40.05
CA THR A 445 19.37 12.24 38.86
C THR A 445 19.66 13.37 37.88
N GLN A 446 20.92 13.79 37.82
CA GLN A 446 21.40 14.69 36.77
C GLN A 446 21.20 13.99 35.43
N ALA A 447 20.30 14.51 34.60
CA ALA A 447 20.23 14.11 33.20
C ALA A 447 21.47 14.68 32.50
N GLN A 448 22.42 13.81 32.11
CA GLN A 448 23.54 14.25 31.28
C GLN A 448 23.03 14.55 29.86
N THR A 449 23.50 15.67 29.31
CA THR A 449 23.28 16.05 27.91
C THR A 449 24.47 15.62 27.08
N ASN A 450 24.22 15.15 25.86
CA ASN A 450 25.29 14.95 24.87
C ASN A 450 25.62 16.30 24.22
N ASP A 451 26.73 16.92 24.60
CA ASP A 451 27.14 18.23 24.06
C ASP A 451 27.87 18.13 22.70
N TRP A 452 27.95 16.94 22.12
CA TRP A 452 28.57 16.66 20.81
C TRP A 452 27.53 16.43 19.71
N SER A 453 27.83 16.92 18.49
CA SER A 453 27.09 16.61 17.27
C SER A 453 28.06 16.26 16.12
N MET A 454 27.58 15.47 15.17
CA MET A 454 28.35 15.07 13.99
C MET A 454 28.63 16.29 13.08
N THR A 455 29.85 16.39 12.57
CA THR A 455 30.18 17.39 11.55
C THR A 455 29.62 16.93 10.20
N THR A 456 28.94 17.83 9.48
CA THR A 456 28.24 17.52 8.23
C THR A 456 29.15 16.87 7.19
N VAL A 457 28.67 15.78 6.57
CA VAL A 457 29.32 15.11 5.45
C VAL A 457 28.51 15.37 4.18
N ARG A 458 29.20 15.84 3.13
CA ARG A 458 28.67 15.95 1.77
C ARG A 458 28.91 14.63 1.01
N SER A 459 27.87 14.09 0.40
CA SER A 459 27.84 12.75 -0.22
C SER A 459 27.13 12.82 -1.57
N VAL A 460 27.73 12.28 -2.63
CA VAL A 460 27.12 12.20 -3.96
C VAL A 460 26.67 10.77 -4.23
N GLN A 461 25.38 10.60 -4.53
CA GLN A 461 24.70 9.29 -4.61
C GLN A 461 23.76 9.21 -5.81
N ALA A 462 23.26 8.02 -6.10
CA ALA A 462 22.39 7.76 -7.24
C ALA A 462 21.09 7.04 -6.85
N ARG A 463 20.00 7.31 -7.57
CA ARG A 463 18.72 6.59 -7.45
C ARG A 463 18.18 6.23 -8.83
N VAL A 464 17.87 4.95 -9.03
CA VAL A 464 17.23 4.45 -10.26
C VAL A 464 15.73 4.75 -10.18
N GLN A 465 15.16 5.39 -11.22
CA GLN A 465 13.77 5.85 -11.26
C GLN A 465 13.07 5.56 -12.60
N SER A 466 11.75 5.57 -12.60
CA SER A 466 10.92 5.32 -13.79
C SER A 466 10.67 6.56 -14.66
N VAL A 467 10.80 7.75 -14.07
CA VAL A 467 10.58 9.05 -14.73
C VAL A 467 11.82 9.94 -14.57
N ALA A 468 11.92 10.99 -15.38
CA ALA A 468 12.87 12.08 -15.16
C ALA A 468 12.40 12.95 -13.98
N PRO A 469 13.30 13.65 -13.26
CA PRO A 469 12.88 14.67 -12.30
C PRO A 469 12.29 15.87 -13.05
N LEU A 470 11.44 16.64 -12.38
CA LEU A 470 10.90 17.89 -12.91
C LEU A 470 11.77 19.06 -12.45
N TRP A 471 12.03 20.02 -13.33
CA TRP A 471 12.72 21.25 -12.96
C TRP A 471 11.70 22.28 -12.47
N ASP A 472 11.81 22.69 -11.20
CA ASP A 472 11.09 23.84 -10.69
C ASP A 472 11.88 25.14 -10.96
N GLU A 473 11.37 25.96 -11.89
CA GLU A 473 11.96 27.25 -12.24
C GLU A 473 11.92 28.26 -11.09
N THR A 474 11.00 28.09 -10.12
CA THR A 474 10.84 29.03 -9.01
C THR A 474 12.01 28.95 -8.03
N ASN A 475 12.32 27.74 -7.57
CA ASN A 475 13.37 27.47 -6.59
C ASN A 475 14.69 27.04 -7.24
N ASN A 476 14.72 26.91 -8.57
CA ASN A 476 15.89 26.54 -9.39
C ASN A 476 16.51 25.21 -8.96
N VAL A 477 15.65 24.20 -8.79
CA VAL A 477 16.05 22.83 -8.43
C VAL A 477 15.20 21.79 -9.15
N TRP A 478 15.77 20.60 -9.27
CA TRP A 478 15.07 19.39 -9.68
C TRP A 478 14.33 18.76 -8.49
N VAL A 479 13.07 18.37 -8.70
CA VAL A 479 12.17 17.70 -7.73
C VAL A 479 11.53 16.44 -8.34
N SER A 480 10.87 15.62 -7.52
CA SER A 480 10.12 14.47 -8.02
C SER A 480 8.91 14.89 -8.86
N ALA A 481 8.64 14.17 -9.94
CA ALA A 481 7.32 14.23 -10.56
C ALA A 481 6.24 13.78 -9.55
N PRO A 482 5.04 14.41 -9.53
CA PRO A 482 3.94 13.97 -8.69
C PRO A 482 3.48 12.53 -9.00
N TYR A 483 3.78 11.60 -8.09
CA TYR A 483 3.24 10.23 -8.15
C TYR A 483 1.86 10.10 -7.48
N SER A 484 1.34 11.19 -6.91
CA SER A 484 0.03 11.31 -6.29
C SER A 484 -0.57 12.67 -6.63
N THR A 485 -1.87 12.73 -6.90
CA THR A 485 -2.62 13.98 -7.10
C THR A 485 -2.70 14.86 -5.85
N SER A 486 -2.29 14.33 -4.69
CA SER A 486 -2.17 15.09 -3.44
C SER A 486 -0.86 15.88 -3.32
N ILE A 487 0.12 15.64 -4.19
CA ILE A 487 1.37 16.41 -4.24
C ILE A 487 1.09 17.62 -5.13
N THR A 488 0.95 18.80 -4.53
CA THR A 488 0.48 20.02 -5.23
C THR A 488 1.33 21.25 -4.96
N THR A 489 2.30 21.16 -4.05
CA THR A 489 3.21 22.25 -3.70
C THR A 489 4.67 21.80 -3.75
N PHE A 490 5.56 22.75 -4.05
CA PHE A 490 7.01 22.52 -4.11
C PHE A 490 7.58 21.80 -2.89
N ALA A 491 7.11 22.11 -1.67
CA ALA A 491 7.57 21.46 -0.45
C ALA A 491 7.18 19.97 -0.37
N GLU A 492 6.12 19.56 -1.07
CA GLU A 492 5.70 18.17 -1.19
C GLU A 492 6.44 17.44 -2.32
N GLU A 493 6.69 18.11 -3.45
CA GLU A 493 7.47 17.58 -4.58
C GLU A 493 8.95 17.38 -4.23
N TYR A 494 9.51 18.32 -3.45
CA TYR A 494 10.83 18.18 -2.83
C TYR A 494 10.82 16.93 -1.94
N ARG A 495 9.98 16.91 -0.88
CA ARG A 495 9.89 15.79 0.07
C ARG A 495 9.69 14.43 -0.60
N ALA A 496 8.79 14.35 -1.59
CA ALA A 496 8.50 13.14 -2.36
C ALA A 496 9.72 12.47 -2.99
N THR A 497 10.82 13.22 -3.18
CA THR A 497 12.06 12.73 -3.78
C THR A 497 12.79 11.70 -2.90
N LEU A 498 12.83 11.91 -1.58
CA LEU A 498 13.51 11.03 -0.60
C LEU A 498 12.59 10.61 0.56
N ASP A 499 11.28 10.48 0.29
CA ASP A 499 10.24 10.21 1.30
C ASP A 499 10.22 8.74 1.79
N THR A 500 11.27 8.32 2.51
CA THR A 500 11.50 6.92 2.96
C THR A 500 11.82 5.99 1.79
N VAL A 501 13.04 6.13 1.27
CA VAL A 501 13.52 5.43 0.06
C VAL A 501 14.96 4.95 0.21
N ASN A 502 15.38 4.07 -0.69
CA ASN A 502 16.78 3.71 -0.86
C ASN A 502 17.45 4.47 -2.02
N THR A 503 18.76 4.66 -1.88
CA THR A 503 19.71 5.12 -2.91
C THR A 503 20.92 4.17 -2.93
N ALA A 504 21.83 4.34 -3.88
CA ALA A 504 23.10 3.64 -3.94
C ALA A 504 24.27 4.62 -4.14
N SER A 505 25.50 4.15 -3.94
CA SER A 505 26.69 4.81 -4.49
C SER A 505 26.54 4.97 -6.01
N VAL A 506 27.08 6.05 -6.58
CA VAL A 506 27.07 6.26 -8.04
C VAL A 506 27.78 5.09 -8.72
N GLU A 507 28.87 4.64 -8.13
CA GLU A 507 29.68 3.50 -8.53
C GLU A 507 28.94 2.15 -8.45
N GLY A 508 27.85 2.08 -7.68
CA GLY A 508 27.05 0.87 -7.44
C GLY A 508 25.70 0.80 -8.13
N ALA A 509 25.15 1.93 -8.60
CA ALA A 509 23.75 2.05 -9.03
C ALA A 509 23.31 1.04 -10.10
N LEU A 510 24.22 0.67 -11.02
CA LEU A 510 23.95 -0.29 -12.09
C LEU A 510 23.77 -1.73 -11.58
N MET A 511 24.19 -2.06 -10.35
CA MET A 511 23.94 -3.37 -9.74
C MET A 511 22.43 -3.68 -9.69
N TYR A 512 21.61 -2.72 -9.28
CA TYR A 512 20.15 -2.88 -9.20
C TYR A 512 19.51 -3.03 -10.59
N VAL A 513 19.95 -2.19 -11.54
CA VAL A 513 19.51 -2.27 -12.95
C VAL A 513 19.81 -3.66 -13.52
N GLN A 514 21.03 -4.16 -13.34
CA GLN A 514 21.50 -5.41 -13.91
C GLN A 514 20.91 -6.66 -13.23
N SER A 515 20.88 -6.71 -11.90
CA SER A 515 20.50 -7.93 -11.17
C SER A 515 18.99 -8.14 -11.02
N GLU A 516 18.22 -7.05 -11.00
CA GLU A 516 16.77 -7.07 -10.79
C GLU A 516 15.95 -6.36 -11.88
N GLY A 517 16.56 -5.45 -12.65
CA GLY A 517 15.86 -4.54 -13.54
C GLY A 517 15.62 -5.03 -14.97
N ILE A 518 16.66 -5.58 -15.60
CA ILE A 518 16.73 -5.77 -17.06
C ILE A 518 16.55 -7.21 -17.55
N ASP A 519 16.79 -8.20 -16.68
CA ASP A 519 16.84 -9.62 -17.04
C ASP A 519 15.48 -10.17 -17.46
N GLN A 520 15.28 -10.33 -18.77
CA GLN A 520 14.01 -10.78 -19.37
C GLN A 520 13.58 -12.18 -18.90
N SER A 521 14.50 -13.00 -18.39
CA SER A 521 14.17 -14.30 -17.78
C SER A 521 13.45 -14.18 -16.43
N VAL A 522 13.51 -13.01 -15.79
CA VAL A 522 12.88 -12.69 -14.49
C VAL A 522 11.78 -11.65 -14.63
N VAL A 523 11.95 -10.70 -15.54
CA VAL A 523 11.00 -9.61 -15.82
C VAL A 523 10.39 -9.83 -17.21
N PRO A 524 9.27 -10.55 -17.33
CA PRO A 524 8.67 -10.85 -18.63
C PRO A 524 8.09 -9.58 -19.30
N GLY A 525 8.20 -9.53 -20.62
CA GLY A 525 7.73 -8.41 -21.44
C GLY A 525 8.77 -7.31 -21.68
N CYS A 526 8.33 -6.17 -22.22
CA CYS A 526 9.22 -5.13 -22.74
C CYS A 526 9.54 -3.96 -21.79
N LEU A 527 9.05 -3.99 -20.56
CA LEU A 527 9.35 -3.00 -19.52
C LEU A 527 10.43 -3.53 -18.56
N ARG A 528 11.28 -2.65 -18.02
CA ARG A 528 12.19 -3.02 -16.92
C ARG A 528 11.38 -3.12 -15.62
N LYS A 529 11.90 -3.81 -14.59
CA LYS A 529 11.26 -3.86 -13.26
C LYS A 529 10.94 -2.44 -12.78
N ASN A 530 9.72 -2.23 -12.28
CA ASN A 530 9.20 -0.94 -11.82
C ASN A 530 9.29 0.20 -12.88
N ASN A 531 9.32 -0.14 -14.18
CA ASN A 531 9.45 0.80 -15.31
C ASN A 531 10.73 1.66 -15.26
N MET A 532 11.81 1.19 -14.62
CA MET A 532 13.05 1.96 -14.51
C MET A 532 13.57 2.42 -15.88
N SER A 533 13.85 3.71 -16.00
CA SER A 533 14.20 4.38 -17.26
C SER A 533 15.28 5.45 -17.08
N TYR A 534 15.50 5.93 -15.84
CA TYR A 534 16.43 7.01 -15.54
C TYR A 534 17.28 6.71 -14.30
N ILE A 535 18.46 7.34 -14.23
CA ILE A 535 19.30 7.37 -13.03
C ILE A 535 19.43 8.85 -12.64
N TRP A 536 18.99 9.18 -11.43
CA TRP A 536 19.08 10.53 -10.86
C TRP A 536 20.29 10.60 -9.93
N PHE A 537 21.00 11.72 -9.96
CA PHE A 537 22.18 11.94 -9.13
C PHE A 537 21.93 13.04 -8.10
N PHE A 538 22.35 12.77 -6.87
CA PHE A 538 22.07 13.57 -5.69
C PHE A 538 23.37 14.13 -5.12
N ASP A 539 23.32 15.36 -4.65
CA ASP A 539 24.29 15.97 -3.75
C ASP A 539 23.60 16.14 -2.40
N LEU A 540 24.06 15.38 -1.40
CA LEU A 540 23.45 15.23 -0.09
C LEU A 540 24.36 15.80 0.98
N HIS A 541 23.77 16.42 2.00
CA HIS A 541 24.45 16.72 3.26
C HIS A 541 23.84 15.85 4.35
N ILE A 542 24.68 15.25 5.21
CA ILE A 542 24.28 14.29 6.24
C ILE A 542 24.90 14.66 7.59
N VAL A 543 24.09 14.69 8.64
CA VAL A 543 24.47 14.77 10.06
C VAL A 543 23.61 13.77 10.82
N GLN A 544 24.20 12.66 11.27
CA GLN A 544 23.46 11.66 12.04
C GLN A 544 23.03 12.20 13.42
N PRO A 545 21.88 11.78 13.95
CA PRO A 545 21.51 12.06 15.33
C PRO A 545 22.56 11.50 16.32
N THR A 546 22.89 12.28 17.35
CA THR A 546 23.89 11.87 18.35
C THR A 546 23.56 10.55 19.03
N PHE A 547 22.29 10.23 19.28
CA PHE A 547 21.88 8.93 19.82
C PHE A 547 22.10 7.76 18.85
N ALA A 548 22.00 7.98 17.54
CA ALA A 548 22.32 6.96 16.53
C ALA A 548 23.82 6.67 16.48
N VAL A 549 24.66 7.72 16.55
CA VAL A 549 26.12 7.57 16.65
C VAL A 549 26.52 6.90 17.97
N ALA A 550 25.87 7.24 19.08
CA ALA A 550 26.06 6.55 20.37
C ALA A 550 25.69 5.06 20.29
N GLN A 551 24.60 4.73 19.61
CA GLN A 551 24.10 3.37 19.49
C GLN A 551 24.98 2.48 18.60
N TYR A 552 25.46 3.00 17.46
CA TYR A 552 26.07 2.20 16.40
C TYR A 552 27.49 2.60 15.99
N GLY A 553 28.06 3.72 16.46
CA GLY A 553 29.34 4.26 15.97
C GLY A 553 30.58 3.38 16.18
N MET A 554 30.46 2.32 16.98
CA MET A 554 31.48 1.27 17.21
C MET A 554 31.17 -0.06 16.49
N ASN A 555 30.06 -0.16 15.76
CA ASN A 555 29.67 -1.38 15.06
C ASN A 555 30.51 -1.56 13.79
N THR A 556 31.28 -2.63 13.71
CA THR A 556 32.17 -2.95 12.57
C THR A 556 31.45 -3.63 11.39
N ALA A 557 30.17 -4.00 11.55
CA ALA A 557 29.36 -4.61 10.49
C ALA A 557 28.59 -3.59 9.62
N ILE A 558 28.82 -2.29 9.84
CA ILE A 558 28.20 -1.18 9.09
C ILE A 558 29.27 -0.14 8.76
N TYR A 559 28.96 0.77 7.83
CA TYR A 559 29.84 1.89 7.54
C TYR A 559 29.97 2.85 8.74
N PRO A 560 31.19 3.23 9.16
CA PRO A 560 31.40 4.39 10.03
C PRO A 560 30.64 5.61 9.52
N GLU A 561 30.06 6.39 10.44
CA GLU A 561 29.14 7.52 10.17
C GLU A 561 27.72 7.14 9.68
N TYR A 562 27.38 5.85 9.55
CA TYR A 562 26.05 5.39 9.15
C TYR A 562 25.35 4.53 10.20
N CYS A 563 24.03 4.43 10.10
CA CYS A 563 23.24 3.41 10.78
C CYS A 563 23.25 2.07 10.01
N PRO A 564 22.78 0.96 10.61
CA PRO A 564 22.40 -0.22 9.85
C PRO A 564 21.41 0.15 8.73
N PHE A 565 21.62 -0.38 7.54
CA PHE A 565 20.67 -0.23 6.45
C PHE A 565 19.29 -0.79 6.83
N VAL A 566 18.26 -0.07 6.38
CA VAL A 566 16.87 -0.52 6.45
C VAL A 566 16.33 -0.51 5.02
N ALA A 567 15.87 -1.66 4.52
CA ALA A 567 15.17 -1.70 3.24
C ALA A 567 13.94 -0.79 3.31
N MET A 568 13.71 0.02 2.29
CA MET A 568 12.67 1.05 2.25
C MET A 568 11.88 0.98 0.94
N ASP A 569 10.94 0.04 0.89
CA ASP A 569 10.04 -0.17 -0.23
C ASP A 569 8.74 0.62 -0.11
N ASN A 570 8.24 1.15 -1.24
CA ASN A 570 6.94 1.83 -1.35
C ASN A 570 6.73 2.99 -0.34
N GLY A 571 7.80 3.68 0.08
CA GLY A 571 7.72 4.80 1.01
C GLY A 571 7.70 4.41 2.49
N MET A 572 7.96 3.16 2.84
CA MET A 572 8.06 2.72 4.24
C MET A 572 9.24 1.79 4.45
N CYS A 573 9.66 1.62 5.70
CA CYS A 573 10.53 0.51 6.06
C CYS A 573 9.89 -0.82 5.64
N THR A 574 10.62 -1.65 4.91
CA THR A 574 10.15 -2.95 4.44
C THR A 574 9.90 -3.89 5.63
N PRO A 575 8.68 -4.46 5.79
CA PRO A 575 8.41 -5.42 6.85
C PRO A 575 9.23 -6.71 6.70
N THR A 576 9.71 -7.24 7.83
CA THR A 576 10.43 -8.52 7.91
C THR A 576 9.52 -9.75 7.70
N SER A 577 8.23 -9.61 7.99
CA SER A 577 7.19 -10.61 7.76
C SER A 577 5.81 -9.98 8.01
N GLY A 578 4.86 -10.15 7.10
CA GLY A 578 3.54 -9.50 7.18
C GLY A 578 3.68 -7.98 7.33
N THR A 579 3.20 -7.43 8.45
CA THR A 579 3.35 -6.02 8.83
C THR A 579 4.44 -5.74 9.88
N LYS A 580 5.21 -6.76 10.31
CA LYS A 580 6.25 -6.62 11.34
C LYS A 580 7.47 -5.85 10.81
N LEU A 581 7.59 -4.59 11.20
CA LEU A 581 8.77 -3.77 10.92
C LEU A 581 10.02 -4.29 11.64
N PRO A 582 11.22 -4.13 11.04
CA PRO A 582 12.47 -4.48 11.70
C PRO A 582 12.74 -3.56 12.89
N THR A 583 13.41 -4.09 13.92
CA THR A 583 13.80 -3.33 15.14
C THR A 583 14.55 -2.04 14.80
N THR A 584 15.44 -2.09 13.81
CA THR A 584 16.21 -0.94 13.31
C THR A 584 15.33 0.18 12.76
N CYS A 585 14.17 -0.14 12.15
CA CYS A 585 13.20 0.89 11.73
C CYS A 585 12.47 1.49 12.94
N LEU A 586 12.05 0.66 13.90
CA LEU A 586 11.32 1.12 15.08
C LEU A 586 12.18 2.06 15.94
N GLN A 587 13.49 1.83 16.00
CA GLN A 587 14.44 2.70 16.71
C GLN A 587 14.51 4.13 16.14
N LEU A 588 14.23 4.34 14.84
CA LEU A 588 14.27 5.65 14.17
C LEU A 588 13.30 6.70 14.76
N PHE A 589 12.27 6.24 15.47
CA PHE A 589 11.25 7.09 16.09
C PHE A 589 10.78 6.61 17.48
N GLY A 590 11.44 5.60 18.06
CA GLY A 590 11.05 5.01 19.36
C GLY A 590 9.79 4.12 19.31
N GLY A 591 9.47 3.56 18.15
CA GLY A 591 8.30 2.70 17.96
C GLY A 591 8.31 1.45 18.84
N SER A 592 7.13 1.02 19.29
CA SER A 592 6.95 -0.21 20.09
C SER A 592 7.88 -0.33 21.31
N GLY A 593 8.19 0.81 21.95
CA GLY A 593 9.04 0.86 23.15
C GLY A 593 10.54 0.72 22.88
N GLN A 594 10.98 0.74 21.61
CA GLN A 594 12.40 0.79 21.28
C GLN A 594 13.05 2.11 21.69
N PRO A 595 14.37 2.15 21.94
CA PRO A 595 15.11 3.40 22.12
C PRO A 595 14.92 4.31 20.91
N ASN A 596 14.48 5.55 21.12
CA ASN A 596 14.39 6.55 20.06
C ASN A 596 15.78 7.13 19.77
N ILE A 597 16.44 6.61 18.74
CA ILE A 597 17.77 7.10 18.32
C ILE A 597 17.70 8.25 17.32
N GLY A 598 16.49 8.62 16.88
CA GLY A 598 16.26 9.57 15.79
C GLY A 598 16.41 8.96 14.39
N PRO A 599 15.93 9.66 13.34
CA PRO A 599 15.84 9.14 11.99
C PRO A 599 17.20 9.19 11.26
N CYS A 600 18.07 8.23 11.53
CA CYS A 600 19.41 8.12 10.94
C CYS A 600 19.43 7.54 9.51
N VAL A 601 20.37 8.01 8.69
CA VAL A 601 20.65 7.43 7.36
C VAL A 601 21.43 6.12 7.54
N GLY A 602 20.89 5.03 7.02
CA GLY A 602 21.52 3.71 7.04
C GLY A 602 22.42 3.46 5.84
N GLY A 603 23.38 2.54 5.97
CA GLY A 603 24.30 2.15 4.90
C GLY A 603 24.77 0.69 5.02
N GLU A 604 24.88 -0.03 3.90
CA GLU A 604 25.39 -1.41 3.83
C GLU A 604 26.12 -1.73 2.53
N ASP A 605 27.02 -2.72 2.58
CA ASP A 605 27.69 -3.27 1.39
C ASP A 605 26.79 -4.22 0.59
N ARG A 606 26.76 -4.03 -0.73
CA ARG A 606 26.02 -4.87 -1.69
C ARG A 606 26.90 -5.33 -2.85
N VAL A 607 28.13 -5.70 -2.51
CA VAL A 607 29.22 -5.89 -3.48
C VAL A 607 29.25 -7.26 -4.18
N ASN A 608 28.77 -8.31 -3.51
CA ASN A 608 28.92 -9.72 -3.94
C ASN A 608 27.66 -10.33 -4.58
N ASN A 609 26.85 -9.55 -5.32
CA ASN A 609 25.66 -10.10 -5.98
C ASN A 609 26.06 -11.10 -7.11
N PRO A 610 25.57 -12.35 -7.10
CA PRO A 610 26.02 -13.40 -8.03
C PRO A 610 25.63 -13.16 -9.51
N LYS A 611 24.72 -12.23 -9.79
CA LYS A 611 24.37 -11.77 -11.14
C LYS A 611 25.11 -10.51 -11.58
N ALA A 612 25.57 -9.70 -10.62
CA ALA A 612 26.07 -8.35 -10.83
C ALA A 612 27.03 -7.94 -9.68
N PRO A 613 28.26 -8.46 -9.62
CA PRO A 613 29.20 -8.09 -8.57
C PRO A 613 29.84 -6.74 -8.89
N TYR A 614 29.52 -5.72 -8.09
CA TYR A 614 30.05 -4.35 -8.20
C TYR A 614 30.80 -4.02 -6.90
N ALA A 615 32.13 -3.97 -6.94
CA ALA A 615 32.98 -3.91 -5.73
C ALA A 615 32.80 -2.64 -4.86
N ASP A 616 32.27 -1.57 -5.44
CA ASP A 616 32.03 -0.28 -4.76
C ASP A 616 30.53 0.03 -4.62
N ASN A 617 29.68 -1.00 -4.64
CA ASN A 617 28.23 -0.86 -4.44
C ASN A 617 27.84 -0.82 -2.97
N VAL A 618 27.47 0.38 -2.51
CA VAL A 618 26.92 0.66 -1.18
C VAL A 618 25.46 1.05 -1.36
N TRP A 619 24.57 0.48 -0.56
CA TRP A 619 23.15 0.88 -0.51
C TRP A 619 22.89 1.71 0.73
N PHE A 620 22.07 2.75 0.59
CA PHE A 620 21.71 3.66 1.67
C PHE A 620 20.19 3.71 1.88
N SER A 621 19.77 4.04 3.10
CA SER A 621 18.35 4.13 3.48
C SER A 621 18.03 5.46 4.14
N TYR A 622 17.15 6.25 3.51
CA TYR A 622 16.81 7.63 3.89
C TYR A 622 15.43 7.70 4.52
N PRO A 623 15.31 7.76 5.86
CA PRO A 623 14.00 7.75 6.53
C PRO A 623 13.28 9.10 6.42
N GLY A 624 12.49 9.26 5.36
CA GLY A 624 11.51 10.36 5.24
C GLY A 624 10.41 10.30 6.31
N SER A 625 9.59 11.35 6.39
CA SER A 625 8.53 11.44 7.41
C SER A 625 7.46 10.35 7.23
N CYS A 626 6.85 9.89 8.34
CA CYS A 626 5.87 8.79 8.33
C CYS A 626 6.44 7.49 7.71
N MET A 627 7.66 7.11 8.10
CA MET A 627 8.42 5.95 7.60
C MET A 627 7.78 4.57 7.86
N THR A 628 6.68 4.49 8.61
CA THR A 628 5.92 3.24 8.80
C THR A 628 4.71 3.09 7.88
N GLN A 629 4.47 4.00 6.94
CA GLN A 629 3.32 3.99 6.04
C GLN A 629 3.77 4.14 4.59
N SER A 630 3.13 3.42 3.67
CA SER A 630 3.43 3.55 2.24
C SER A 630 3.16 4.96 1.72
N PHE A 631 3.75 5.34 0.58
CA PHE A 631 3.60 6.65 -0.05
C PHE A 631 2.16 7.20 -0.08
N THR A 632 1.19 6.33 -0.37
CA THR A 632 -0.25 6.64 -0.45
C THR A 632 -0.99 6.67 0.89
N ALA A 633 -0.35 6.21 1.98
CA ALA A 633 -0.88 6.19 3.34
C ALA A 633 -0.24 7.26 4.25
N LYS A 634 0.85 7.91 3.81
CA LYS A 634 1.47 9.03 4.52
C LYS A 634 0.55 10.25 4.56
N ASN A 635 0.25 10.73 5.77
CA ASN A 635 -0.54 11.94 6.03
C ASN A 635 0.14 12.84 7.07
N ASP A 636 -0.28 14.09 7.18
CA ASP A 636 0.39 15.09 8.02
C ASP A 636 0.41 14.73 9.51
N ALA A 637 -0.64 14.06 10.02
CA ALA A 637 -0.66 13.60 11.41
C ALA A 637 0.44 12.55 11.67
N CYS A 638 0.61 11.58 10.77
CA CYS A 638 1.69 10.60 10.84
C CYS A 638 3.07 11.23 10.60
N ARG A 639 3.19 12.19 9.67
CA ARG A 639 4.43 12.93 9.42
C ARG A 639 4.82 13.79 10.64
N ALA A 640 3.86 14.32 11.39
CA ALA A 640 4.12 15.04 12.63
C ALA A 640 4.61 14.12 13.77
N MET A 641 4.06 12.90 13.88
CA MET A 641 4.50 11.89 14.86
C MET A 641 5.87 11.30 14.52
N GLN A 642 6.13 11.04 13.23
CA GLN A 642 7.36 10.46 12.71
C GLN A 642 8.00 11.45 11.74
N LYS A 643 8.73 12.45 12.25
CA LYS A 643 9.24 13.57 11.44
C LYS A 643 10.21 13.19 10.32
N GLY A 644 10.89 12.05 10.43
CA GLY A 644 11.92 11.66 9.47
C GLY A 644 13.15 12.57 9.52
N GLY A 645 14.15 12.22 8.72
CA GLY A 645 15.46 12.86 8.70
C GLY A 645 15.57 14.00 7.69
N GLU A 646 14.60 14.21 6.82
CA GLU A 646 14.71 15.21 5.76
C GLU A 646 14.56 16.64 6.29
N CYS A 647 15.50 17.51 5.92
CA CYS A 647 15.44 18.93 6.20
C CYS A 647 14.47 19.66 5.25
N PRO A 648 13.77 20.71 5.72
CA PRO A 648 13.10 21.65 4.83
C PRO A 648 14.06 22.20 3.77
N PHE A 649 13.54 22.49 2.57
CA PHE A 649 14.33 23.07 1.48
C PHE A 649 15.16 24.29 1.94
N GLY A 650 16.42 24.36 1.50
CA GLY A 650 17.37 25.40 1.90
C GLY A 650 17.93 25.29 3.32
N THR A 651 17.51 24.29 4.12
CA THR A 651 18.02 24.07 5.48
C THR A 651 19.10 22.99 5.51
N MET A 652 20.23 23.27 6.17
CA MET A 652 21.29 22.29 6.42
C MET A 652 20.96 21.40 7.63
N PRO A 653 21.34 20.11 7.62
CA PRO A 653 21.11 19.21 8.75
C PRO A 653 21.97 19.56 9.96
N ASP A 654 21.38 19.39 11.15
CA ASP A 654 22.02 19.62 12.45
C ASP A 654 22.02 18.36 13.35
N GLY A 655 21.42 17.26 12.89
CA GLY A 655 21.28 16.00 13.63
C GLY A 655 20.19 16.02 14.69
N ILE A 656 19.49 17.14 14.87
CA ILE A 656 18.52 17.37 15.95
C ILE A 656 17.13 17.64 15.38
N LYS A 657 17.02 18.61 14.46
CA LYS A 657 15.80 18.95 13.73
C LYS A 657 15.63 18.08 12.49
N CYS A 658 16.74 17.79 11.82
CA CYS A 658 16.82 16.95 10.64
C CYS A 658 18.24 16.39 10.45
N THR A 659 18.32 15.29 9.72
CA THR A 659 19.51 14.44 9.53
C THR A 659 20.13 14.61 8.15
N TYR A 660 19.34 14.90 7.12
CA TYR A 660 19.84 15.06 5.76
C TYR A 660 19.12 16.16 4.98
N SER A 661 19.86 16.85 4.11
CA SER A 661 19.31 17.69 3.05
C SER A 661 19.89 17.25 1.70
N TYR A 662 19.24 17.60 0.59
CA TYR A 662 19.69 17.18 -0.73
C TYR A 662 19.43 18.23 -1.81
N SER A 663 20.14 18.12 -2.92
CA SER A 663 19.71 18.60 -4.22
C SER A 663 19.98 17.53 -5.28
N ILE A 664 19.16 17.47 -6.33
CA ILE A 664 19.48 16.64 -7.50
C ILE A 664 20.42 17.46 -8.40
N LEU A 665 21.58 16.88 -8.75
CA LEU A 665 22.56 17.47 -9.67
C LEU A 665 22.09 17.35 -11.12
N GLY A 666 21.38 16.27 -11.46
CA GLY A 666 20.85 15.99 -12.79
C GLY A 666 20.50 14.51 -12.92
N TYR A 667 20.30 14.05 -14.16
CA TYR A 667 19.91 12.68 -14.45
C TYR A 667 20.37 12.22 -15.84
N ILE A 668 20.31 10.92 -16.10
CA ILE A 668 20.50 10.31 -17.42
C ILE A 668 19.38 9.33 -17.75
N SER A 669 19.12 9.15 -19.04
CA SER A 669 18.33 8.03 -19.56
C SER A 669 19.17 6.75 -19.56
N ILE A 670 18.62 5.64 -19.07
CA ILE A 670 19.26 4.32 -19.16
C ILE A 670 19.34 3.89 -20.64
N ASP A 671 18.34 4.23 -21.46
CA ASP A 671 18.28 3.84 -22.86
C ASP A 671 19.37 4.51 -23.71
N ASP A 672 19.72 5.76 -23.37
CA ASP A 672 20.85 6.47 -23.99
C ASP A 672 22.20 5.89 -23.52
N LEU A 673 22.32 5.59 -22.22
CA LEU A 673 23.53 5.03 -21.61
C LEU A 673 23.90 3.67 -22.20
N VAL A 674 22.93 2.74 -22.31
CA VAL A 674 23.17 1.39 -22.86
C VAL A 674 23.18 1.38 -24.39
N GLY A 675 22.91 2.53 -25.04
CA GLY A 675 23.03 2.74 -26.47
C GLY A 675 21.81 2.35 -27.32
N ILE A 676 20.65 2.02 -26.71
CA ILE A 676 19.42 1.64 -27.44
C ILE A 676 19.00 2.74 -28.41
N THR A 677 19.07 4.00 -28.00
CA THR A 677 18.67 5.16 -28.84
C THR A 677 19.63 5.46 -29.99
N LYS A 678 20.73 4.71 -30.11
CA LYS A 678 21.68 4.75 -31.24
C LYS A 678 21.51 3.56 -32.20
N LEU A 679 20.65 2.60 -31.87
CA LEU A 679 20.32 1.47 -32.74
C LEU A 679 19.21 1.86 -33.73
N VAL A 680 19.33 1.42 -34.98
CA VAL A 680 18.32 1.65 -36.02
C VAL A 680 17.32 0.50 -36.02
N ASN A 681 16.03 0.83 -36.10
CA ASN A 681 14.92 -0.08 -36.27
C ASN A 681 14.84 -0.53 -37.74
N PRO A 682 15.08 -1.82 -38.06
CA PRO A 682 15.12 -2.29 -39.46
C PRO A 682 13.73 -2.34 -40.11
N GLN A 683 12.64 -2.23 -39.35
CA GLN A 683 11.27 -2.15 -39.88
C GLN A 683 10.84 -0.71 -40.21
N THR A 684 11.48 0.32 -39.65
CA THR A 684 11.09 1.74 -39.84
C THR A 684 12.22 2.65 -40.34
N ASP A 685 13.45 2.14 -40.48
CA ASP A 685 14.67 2.89 -40.84
C ASP A 685 14.92 4.15 -39.98
N ALA A 686 14.55 4.07 -38.70
CA ALA A 686 14.64 5.16 -37.73
C ALA A 686 15.27 4.66 -36.43
N TYR A 687 15.94 5.54 -35.67
CA TYR A 687 16.48 5.18 -34.37
C TYR A 687 15.37 4.78 -33.39
N TYR A 688 15.63 3.79 -32.53
CA TYR A 688 14.69 3.42 -31.47
C TYR A 688 14.52 4.58 -30.47
N THR A 689 13.28 4.87 -30.10
CA THR A 689 12.95 5.92 -29.11
C THR A 689 13.13 5.47 -27.66
N GLY A 690 13.37 4.18 -27.43
CA GLY A 690 13.63 3.59 -26.12
C GLY A 690 13.45 2.07 -26.09
N ARG A 691 13.73 1.46 -24.92
CA ARG A 691 13.75 0.01 -24.71
C ARG A 691 12.46 -0.69 -25.10
N ASN A 692 11.30 -0.08 -24.84
CA ASN A 692 10.02 -0.71 -25.15
C ASN A 692 9.87 -0.97 -26.65
N GLN A 693 10.22 0.01 -27.50
CA GLN A 693 10.19 -0.15 -28.96
C GLN A 693 11.26 -1.15 -29.44
N PHE A 694 12.47 -1.08 -28.86
CA PHE A 694 13.55 -2.03 -29.16
C PHE A 694 13.13 -3.48 -28.88
N CYS A 695 12.56 -3.74 -27.71
CA CYS A 695 12.07 -5.07 -27.35
C CYS A 695 10.86 -5.53 -28.17
N GLN A 696 9.92 -4.63 -28.49
CA GLN A 696 8.78 -4.96 -29.36
C GLN A 696 9.22 -5.34 -30.79
N ALA A 697 10.38 -4.86 -31.25
CA ALA A 697 11.00 -5.26 -32.51
C ALA A 697 11.86 -6.55 -32.41
N GLY A 698 11.84 -7.24 -31.26
CA GLY A 698 12.62 -8.46 -30.99
C GLY A 698 13.99 -8.21 -30.34
N GLY A 699 14.32 -6.97 -29.97
CA GLY A 699 15.60 -6.62 -29.35
C GLY A 699 15.72 -7.08 -27.90
N ILE A 700 16.89 -7.61 -27.53
CA ILE A 700 17.19 -8.08 -26.17
C ILE A 700 18.22 -7.16 -25.52
N GLU A 701 17.81 -6.49 -24.43
CA GLU A 701 18.75 -5.71 -23.61
C GLU A 701 19.66 -6.64 -22.81
N PHE A 702 19.06 -7.63 -22.13
CA PHE A 702 19.74 -8.63 -21.31
C PHE A 702 18.80 -9.81 -21.03
N ASN A 703 19.28 -11.03 -21.24
CA ASN A 703 18.58 -12.27 -20.90
C ASN A 703 19.59 -13.30 -20.36
N SER A 704 19.52 -13.60 -19.06
CA SER A 704 20.48 -14.53 -18.45
C SER A 704 20.26 -16.01 -18.80
N ALA A 705 19.11 -16.36 -19.40
CA ALA A 705 18.80 -17.72 -19.81
C ALA A 705 19.29 -18.04 -21.23
N THR A 706 19.24 -17.09 -22.16
CA THR A 706 19.79 -17.26 -23.53
C THR A 706 21.25 -16.80 -23.63
N GLY A 707 21.69 -15.93 -22.73
CA GLY A 707 23.01 -15.29 -22.79
C GLY A 707 23.06 -14.06 -23.70
N GLU A 708 21.94 -13.68 -24.32
CA GLU A 708 21.86 -12.52 -25.21
C GLU A 708 21.81 -11.21 -24.42
N HIS A 709 22.60 -10.22 -24.82
CA HIS A 709 22.63 -8.90 -24.21
C HIS A 709 23.23 -7.85 -25.15
N LEU A 710 22.97 -6.58 -24.86
CA LEU A 710 23.67 -5.47 -25.51
C LEU A 710 25.18 -5.46 -25.16
N PRO A 711 26.05 -4.89 -26.01
CA PRO A 711 27.49 -4.79 -25.75
C PRO A 711 27.84 -4.10 -24.42
N PHE A 712 27.00 -3.18 -23.96
CA PHE A 712 27.15 -2.52 -22.66
C PHE A 712 27.20 -3.52 -21.49
N TRP A 713 26.58 -4.69 -21.61
CA TRP A 713 26.45 -5.70 -20.55
C TRP A 713 27.43 -6.89 -20.66
N ASN A 714 28.40 -6.86 -21.57
CA ASN A 714 29.45 -7.91 -21.75
C ASN A 714 30.15 -8.31 -20.44
N ASP A 715 30.36 -9.60 -20.20
CA ASP A 715 30.94 -10.11 -18.95
C ASP A 715 30.22 -9.60 -17.68
N PRO A 716 28.90 -9.82 -17.52
CA PRO A 716 28.09 -9.22 -16.45
C PRO A 716 28.54 -9.64 -15.04
N LYS A 717 29.23 -10.79 -14.92
CA LYS A 717 29.76 -11.32 -13.66
C LYS A 717 31.22 -10.89 -13.38
N ASN A 718 31.83 -10.11 -14.26
CA ASN A 718 33.20 -9.63 -14.09
C ASN A 718 33.22 -8.28 -13.35
N VAL A 719 33.87 -8.25 -12.18
CA VAL A 719 33.96 -7.06 -11.32
C VAL A 719 34.62 -5.87 -12.03
N THR A 720 35.67 -6.11 -12.82
CA THR A 720 36.37 -5.07 -13.58
C THR A 720 35.50 -4.51 -14.70
N ALA A 721 34.75 -5.36 -15.41
CA ALA A 721 33.78 -4.92 -16.42
C ALA A 721 32.65 -4.09 -15.80
N ASN A 722 32.16 -4.49 -14.61
CA ASN A 722 31.15 -3.75 -13.86
C ASN A 722 31.67 -2.39 -13.36
N ALA A 723 32.91 -2.31 -12.87
CA ALA A 723 33.55 -1.03 -12.54
C ALA A 723 33.68 -0.12 -13.78
N ALA A 724 34.05 -0.68 -14.94
CA ALA A 724 34.12 0.06 -16.20
C ALA A 724 32.75 0.58 -16.67
N ARG A 725 31.65 -0.16 -16.43
CA ARG A 725 30.27 0.34 -16.66
C ARG A 725 29.94 1.54 -15.80
N SER A 726 30.28 1.49 -14.53
CA SER A 726 30.05 2.60 -13.60
C SER A 726 30.86 3.84 -14.00
N GLN A 727 32.10 3.66 -14.46
CA GLN A 727 32.88 4.77 -15.02
C GLN A 727 32.25 5.31 -16.32
N ALA A 728 31.83 4.45 -17.24
CA ALA A 728 31.15 4.87 -18.47
C ALA A 728 29.84 5.63 -18.19
N MET A 729 29.13 5.30 -17.10
CA MET A 729 27.96 6.05 -16.64
C MET A 729 28.32 7.44 -16.12
N ILE A 730 29.41 7.57 -15.34
CA ILE A 730 29.94 8.84 -14.84
C ILE A 730 30.38 9.73 -16.00
N ASP A 731 31.13 9.16 -16.96
CA ASP A 731 31.61 9.86 -18.15
C ASP A 731 30.45 10.30 -19.04
N PHE A 732 29.45 9.42 -19.24
CA PHE A 732 28.25 9.76 -19.99
C PHE A 732 27.48 10.91 -19.35
N TYR A 733 27.30 10.90 -18.03
CA TYR A 733 26.69 12.05 -17.33
C TYR A 733 27.49 13.33 -17.54
N ALA A 734 28.82 13.29 -17.49
CA ALA A 734 29.65 14.46 -17.80
C ALA A 734 29.42 14.98 -19.24
N THR A 735 29.21 14.09 -20.23
CA THR A 735 28.84 14.53 -21.60
C THR A 735 27.44 15.16 -21.66
N VAL A 736 26.48 14.67 -20.87
CA VAL A 736 25.13 15.25 -20.80
C VAL A 736 25.15 16.62 -20.11
N VAL A 737 25.96 16.80 -19.06
CA VAL A 737 26.17 18.10 -18.41
C VAL A 737 26.83 19.12 -19.34
N ALA A 738 27.73 18.67 -20.23
CA ALA A 738 28.41 19.54 -21.20
C ALA A 738 27.53 19.93 -22.42
N ASP A 739 26.39 19.26 -22.64
CA ASP A 739 25.44 19.60 -23.69
C ASP A 739 24.70 20.91 -23.33
N PRO A 740 24.73 21.96 -24.17
CA PRO A 740 24.18 23.27 -23.85
C PRO A 740 22.64 23.30 -23.78
N VAL A 741 21.95 22.24 -24.21
CA VAL A 741 20.49 22.10 -24.18
C VAL A 741 20.08 21.09 -23.11
N LYS A 742 20.63 19.87 -23.12
CA LYS A 742 20.30 18.82 -22.14
C LYS A 742 20.90 19.11 -20.76
N GLY A 743 22.12 19.62 -20.73
CA GLY A 743 22.88 19.93 -19.51
C GLY A 743 22.56 21.29 -18.90
N ALA A 744 21.74 22.13 -19.54
CA ALA A 744 21.51 23.53 -19.18
C ALA A 744 21.09 23.79 -17.72
N LYS A 745 20.47 22.79 -17.06
CA LYS A 745 20.04 22.83 -15.65
C LYS A 745 20.74 21.77 -14.79
N MET A 746 21.75 21.08 -15.31
CA MET A 746 22.50 20.02 -14.62
C MET A 746 23.85 20.54 -14.10
N LYS A 747 24.40 19.87 -13.09
CA LYS A 747 25.66 20.24 -12.43
C LYS A 747 26.67 19.09 -12.51
N PRO A 748 27.95 19.34 -12.82
CA PRO A 748 28.96 18.29 -12.85
C PRO A 748 29.16 17.67 -11.45
N PHE A 749 29.60 16.42 -11.40
CA PHE A 749 30.04 15.84 -10.14
C PHE A 749 31.31 16.56 -9.63
N PRO A 750 31.38 16.87 -8.33
CA PRO A 750 32.64 17.14 -7.66
C PRO A 750 33.59 15.94 -7.82
N SER A 751 34.91 16.17 -7.86
CA SER A 751 35.86 15.08 -7.82
C SER A 751 35.90 14.45 -6.41
N VAL A 752 36.17 13.14 -6.32
CA VAL A 752 36.32 12.44 -5.03
C VAL A 752 37.35 13.14 -4.13
N ALA A 753 38.47 13.61 -4.70
CA ALA A 753 39.47 14.39 -3.97
C ALA A 753 38.90 15.71 -3.41
N SER A 754 38.13 16.46 -4.19
CA SER A 754 37.51 17.71 -3.73
C SER A 754 36.49 17.49 -2.61
N LEU A 755 35.72 16.39 -2.67
CA LEU A 755 34.81 16.00 -1.60
C LEU A 755 35.58 15.59 -0.35
N SER A 756 36.60 14.74 -0.48
CA SER A 756 37.42 14.27 0.63
C SER A 756 38.17 15.41 1.34
N SER A 757 38.53 16.48 0.62
CA SER A 757 39.13 17.69 1.20
C SER A 757 38.11 18.64 1.84
N ALA A 758 36.87 18.68 1.36
CA ALA A 758 35.81 19.52 1.91
C ALA A 758 35.10 18.88 3.12
N ASN A 759 35.11 17.55 3.20
CA ASN A 759 34.49 16.78 4.28
C ASN A 759 35.39 16.67 5.52
N PRO A 760 34.81 16.54 6.72
CA PRO A 760 35.58 16.30 7.94
C PRO A 760 36.33 14.96 7.86
N PRO A 761 37.54 14.85 8.45
CA PRO A 761 38.18 13.56 8.70
C PRO A 761 37.28 12.62 9.51
N CYS A 762 37.22 11.34 9.11
CA CYS A 762 36.34 10.34 9.72
C CYS A 762 36.48 10.21 11.25
N TYR A 763 37.65 10.51 11.81
CA TYR A 763 37.90 10.42 13.26
C TYR A 763 37.13 11.46 14.11
N LEU A 764 36.59 12.52 13.50
CA LEU A 764 35.76 13.53 14.17
C LEU A 764 34.32 13.03 14.38
N ASN A 765 33.85 12.14 13.49
CA ASN A 765 32.46 11.71 13.38
C ASN A 765 32.23 10.26 13.82
N SER A 766 33.27 9.42 13.82
CA SER A 766 33.18 8.02 14.22
C SER A 766 34.18 7.70 15.35
N PRO A 767 33.72 7.13 16.49
CA PRO A 767 34.61 6.67 17.53
C PRO A 767 35.50 5.52 17.05
N LEU A 768 34.99 4.62 16.19
CA LEU A 768 35.77 3.56 15.57
C LEU A 768 36.97 4.11 14.80
N CYS A 769 36.76 5.11 13.93
CA CYS A 769 37.83 5.80 13.21
C CYS A 769 38.74 6.63 14.12
N SER A 770 38.21 7.16 15.22
CA SER A 770 39.00 7.87 16.24
C SER A 770 39.97 6.94 16.98
N SER A 771 39.60 5.67 17.18
CA SER A 771 40.43 4.64 17.83
C SER A 771 41.28 3.80 16.87
N ALA A 772 41.10 3.91 15.56
CA ALA A 772 41.76 3.06 14.57
C ALA A 772 43.28 3.30 14.51
N GLN A 773 44.07 2.24 14.69
CA GLN A 773 45.55 2.28 14.68
C GLN A 773 46.12 2.94 13.42
N PHE A 774 45.56 2.59 12.25
CA PHE A 774 45.95 3.15 10.96
C PHE A 774 44.95 4.21 10.46
N GLY A 775 44.03 4.67 11.31
CA GLY A 775 43.03 5.67 10.95
C GLY A 775 41.96 5.15 9.98
N CYS A 776 41.32 6.09 9.29
CA CYS A 776 40.28 5.84 8.29
C CYS A 776 40.49 6.71 7.05
N ARG A 777 39.99 6.23 5.90
CA ARG A 777 39.95 6.95 4.62
C ARG A 777 38.51 7.23 4.20
N ARG A 778 38.26 8.27 3.39
CA ARG A 778 36.99 8.45 2.65
C ARG A 778 37.10 7.86 1.26
N ARG A 779 36.07 7.14 0.81
CA ARG A 779 35.99 6.52 -0.52
C ARG A 779 34.74 6.98 -1.26
N LEU A 780 34.80 6.88 -2.59
CA LEU A 780 33.69 7.10 -3.52
C LEU A 780 33.16 8.54 -3.57
N LEU A 781 32.31 8.81 -4.57
CA LEU A 781 31.43 9.97 -4.60
C LEU A 781 30.52 10.02 -3.37
N ALA A 782 30.11 8.86 -2.84
CA ALA A 782 29.31 8.76 -1.62
C ALA A 782 30.09 9.08 -0.31
N GLN A 783 31.42 9.24 -0.38
CA GLN A 783 32.28 9.72 0.71
C GLN A 783 32.27 8.87 1.99
N VAL A 784 31.97 7.57 1.84
CA VAL A 784 31.91 6.62 2.96
C VAL A 784 33.27 6.45 3.62
N CYS A 785 33.29 6.40 4.95
CA CYS A 785 34.49 6.17 5.73
C CYS A 785 34.80 4.67 5.82
N SER A 786 36.06 4.27 5.66
CA SER A 786 36.49 2.87 5.87
C SER A 786 37.73 2.81 6.75
N VAL A 787 37.74 1.91 7.73
CA VAL A 787 38.88 1.66 8.63
C VAL A 787 40.05 1.08 7.84
N CYS A 788 41.24 1.64 8.05
CA CYS A 788 42.44 1.15 7.40
C CYS A 788 43.05 -0.03 8.16
N THR A 789 43.40 -1.09 7.43
CA THR A 789 44.04 -2.31 7.97
C THR A 789 45.57 -2.25 7.97
N ALA A 790 46.14 -1.26 7.28
CA ALA A 790 47.57 -0.95 7.22
C ALA A 790 47.76 0.56 6.93
N PRO A 791 48.96 1.14 7.15
CA PRO A 791 49.26 2.51 6.75
C PRO A 791 49.12 2.71 5.24
N ALA A 792 48.54 3.83 4.82
CA ALA A 792 48.50 4.31 3.44
C ALA A 792 48.30 5.83 3.41
N ASP A 793 48.67 6.49 2.32
CA ASP A 793 48.69 7.96 2.21
C ASP A 793 47.30 8.60 2.35
N ASP A 794 46.23 7.87 2.03
CA ASP A 794 44.83 8.31 2.15
C ASP A 794 44.19 7.95 3.51
N CYS A 795 44.92 7.30 4.41
CA CYS A 795 44.46 6.92 5.75
C CYS A 795 44.78 7.99 6.79
N VAL A 796 43.74 8.67 7.28
CA VAL A 796 43.88 9.75 8.26
C VAL A 796 43.72 9.21 9.68
N VAL A 797 44.83 9.19 10.43
CA VAL A 797 44.89 8.89 11.87
C VAL A 797 44.49 10.14 12.67
N ARG A 798 43.79 9.98 13.80
CA ARG A 798 43.55 11.10 14.73
C ARG A 798 44.88 11.64 15.25
N PRO A 799 45.21 12.94 15.11
CA PRO A 799 46.44 13.50 15.66
C PRO A 799 46.50 13.38 17.19
N ALA A 800 47.67 13.12 17.75
CA ALA A 800 47.84 12.85 19.18
C ALA A 800 47.43 14.01 20.11
N GLY A 801 47.41 15.26 19.61
CA GLY A 801 46.94 16.44 20.34
C GLY A 801 45.45 16.76 20.19
N VAL A 802 44.70 16.00 19.37
CA VAL A 802 43.25 16.17 19.22
C VAL A 802 42.55 15.29 20.27
N PRO A 803 41.58 15.82 21.04
CA PRO A 803 40.82 15.03 22.00
C PRO A 803 40.21 13.76 21.38
N PRO A 804 40.13 12.65 22.13
CA PRO A 804 39.45 11.46 21.65
C PRO A 804 37.97 11.74 21.41
N PHE A 805 37.35 10.95 20.54
CA PHE A 805 35.90 11.02 20.34
C PHE A 805 35.17 10.84 21.68
N PRO A 806 34.21 11.71 22.03
CA PRO A 806 33.57 11.70 23.35
C PRO A 806 32.70 10.45 23.55
N THR A 807 32.64 9.97 24.80
CA THR A 807 31.65 8.94 25.17
C THR A 807 30.25 9.55 25.11
N LEU A 808 29.41 9.01 24.24
CA LEU A 808 28.03 9.48 24.05
C LEU A 808 27.04 8.61 24.85
N GLN A 809 26.07 9.25 25.50
CA GLN A 809 24.94 8.57 26.11
C GLN A 809 24.00 8.01 25.02
N LYS A 810 23.59 6.74 25.19
CA LYS A 810 22.60 6.07 24.33
C LYS A 810 21.16 6.43 24.74
N ALA A 811 20.24 6.32 23.78
CA ALA A 811 18.81 6.36 24.08
C ALA A 811 18.38 5.12 24.89
N VAL A 812 17.33 5.25 25.70
CA VAL A 812 16.76 4.17 26.54
C VAL A 812 15.38 3.74 26.02
N GLY A 813 15.06 2.44 26.11
CA GLY A 813 13.78 1.88 25.70
C GLY A 813 12.78 1.73 26.86
N ALA A 814 11.51 1.51 26.53
CA ALA A 814 10.44 1.32 27.53
C ALA A 814 10.59 0.00 28.32
N SER A 815 11.30 -0.99 27.76
CA SER A 815 11.68 -2.23 28.46
C SER A 815 12.80 -2.02 29.50
N ASP A 816 13.59 -0.96 29.37
CA ASP A 816 14.74 -0.69 30.26
C ASP A 816 14.30 0.08 31.52
N SER A 817 13.06 0.59 31.53
CA SER A 817 12.46 1.27 32.69
C SER A 817 12.09 0.33 33.86
N SER A 818 12.17 -1.00 33.69
CA SER A 818 11.84 -1.97 34.73
C SER A 818 13.08 -2.55 35.41
N GLY A 819 13.67 -1.77 36.31
CA GLY A 819 14.30 -2.32 37.52
C GLY A 819 15.83 -2.22 37.62
N GLY A 820 16.25 -1.54 38.69
CA GLY A 820 17.36 -2.01 39.51
C GLY A 820 18.76 -1.47 39.17
N ILE A 821 19.55 -1.32 40.24
CA ILE A 821 20.98 -1.07 40.20
C ILE A 821 21.66 -2.26 39.50
N GLY A 822 22.23 -2.02 38.31
CA GLY A 822 22.94 -3.03 37.54
C GLY A 822 24.30 -3.38 38.15
N SER A 823 24.32 -4.43 38.99
CA SER A 823 25.56 -5.10 39.39
C SER A 823 26.24 -5.76 38.19
N THR A 824 27.56 -5.78 38.21
CA THR A 824 28.46 -6.40 37.22
C THR A 824 28.38 -7.93 37.15
N GLY A 825 28.64 -8.49 35.97
CA GLY A 825 28.98 -9.90 35.73
C GLY A 825 28.89 -10.23 34.22
N SER A 826 29.80 -10.98 33.58
CA SER A 826 30.93 -11.76 34.10
C SER A 826 32.03 -11.96 33.04
N ALA A 827 33.27 -12.11 33.49
CA ALA A 827 34.30 -12.86 32.78
C ALA A 827 34.98 -13.80 33.80
N THR A 828 34.99 -15.09 33.50
CA THR A 828 35.47 -16.13 34.43
C THR A 828 36.94 -16.47 34.22
N THR A 829 37.73 -16.33 35.29
CA THR A 829 38.87 -17.22 35.59
C THR A 829 39.12 -17.21 37.10
N ALA A 830 39.36 -18.38 37.68
CA ALA A 830 39.43 -18.54 39.12
C ALA A 830 40.87 -18.50 39.65
N THR A 831 41.08 -17.76 40.73
CA THR A 831 42.05 -18.13 41.78
C THR A 831 41.65 -17.50 43.11
N VAL A 832 41.61 -18.31 44.17
CA VAL A 832 41.24 -17.87 45.52
C VAL A 832 42.50 -17.39 46.24
N ALA A 833 42.48 -16.14 46.72
CA ALA A 833 43.43 -15.63 47.71
C ALA A 833 42.69 -14.76 48.73
N LEU A 834 42.67 -15.20 49.99
CA LEU A 834 42.10 -14.46 51.11
C LEU A 834 43.11 -13.43 51.63
N ALA A 835 42.70 -12.16 51.71
CA ALA A 835 43.32 -11.15 52.56
C ALA A 835 42.23 -10.19 53.09
N PRO A 836 42.25 -9.79 54.38
CA PRO A 836 41.11 -9.15 55.03
C PRO A 836 41.07 -7.62 54.88
N LEU A 837 39.93 -7.04 55.27
CA LEU A 837 39.70 -5.60 55.41
C LEU A 837 40.80 -4.90 56.21
N VAL A 838 41.09 -3.65 55.82
CA VAL A 838 41.51 -2.60 56.76
C VAL A 838 40.58 -1.40 56.58
N VAL A 839 39.89 -1.04 57.67
CA VAL A 839 39.10 0.20 57.77
C VAL A 839 40.04 1.35 58.04
N ALA A 840 39.96 2.42 57.23
CA ALA A 840 40.66 3.67 57.50
C ALA A 840 39.74 4.64 58.26
N ALA A 841 39.97 4.78 59.56
CA ALA A 841 39.54 5.94 60.32
C ALA A 841 40.77 6.80 60.61
N ALA A 842 40.67 8.12 60.38
CA ALA A 842 41.77 9.05 60.54
C ALA A 842 42.13 9.30 62.01
N ILE A 843 43.37 9.75 62.27
CA ILE A 843 43.72 10.81 63.25
C ILE A 843 45.18 11.24 63.02
N ALA A 844 45.52 12.44 63.49
CA ALA A 844 46.76 13.15 63.20
C ALA A 844 47.96 12.76 64.09
N TRP A 845 49.15 12.75 63.44
CA TRP A 845 50.47 13.24 63.90
C TRP A 845 51.20 12.64 65.14
N THR A 846 52.50 12.43 64.90
CA THR A 846 53.66 12.40 65.84
C THR A 846 53.89 11.25 66.84
N SER A 847 54.91 10.44 66.50
CA SER A 847 56.12 10.14 67.31
C SER A 847 56.13 9.25 68.57
N CYS A 848 57.13 8.36 68.55
CA CYS A 848 57.94 7.79 69.65
C CYS A 848 57.57 6.46 70.33
N TYR A 849 58.63 5.64 70.42
CA TYR A 849 58.83 4.32 71.06
C TYR A 849 58.15 3.09 70.44
#